data_AF-A0A7V2LF83-F1
#
_entry.id   AF-A0A7V2LF83-F1
#
_cell.length_a   1.000
_cell.length_b   1.000
_cell.length_c   1.000
_cell.angle_alpha   90.00
_cell.angle_beta   90.00
_cell.angle_gamma   90.00
#
_symmetry.space_group_name_H-M   'P 1'
#
loop_
_entity.id
_entity.type
_entity.pdbx_description
1 polymer ?
#
loop_
_entity_poly.entity_id
_entity_poly.type
_entity_poly.pdbx_seq_one_letter_code
_entity_poly.pdbx_strand_id
1 'polypeptide(L)'
;MRWLLWLRRTTAVFLAFIFLILFTVVLLTTQVSNTVTSAGFYNRQLEQADMYNFIYDELLPAALDDLQDDSEDIPVDLQAIEDDLIAAARKMLPPEWLQEQVESATDTIIPYLLSDTDEFTYTVELKERVEAIADVVKEDLLKGDVSQDIYDDLVSYAAEEGHENLDKLPYTLALSKEQIEDALKTVISRDWLISQLVAAIDSALPYFTRDADSFTITVYFEDRVDPLAEALIDLLGTEENYDDLLTLATPLIEDEIGSTIELYRVHNSGKKVALSTKDDIVPAMKDALSYTWVQEQFAEIVNAVAAYVKGEADDIEVPIDLTDKKENAVDAVATLADDRLEALFLGLPQCSLAEFNIEVASLPPFTQPPYTLPDRRASGMSYDEFKQTLGIHIDEVAEEEVGDKLPDHWVYTYDDLTLSLGEVDDDFIDDVREWVDEGWSYSDADLLEDIGSDGEETLEDAREWIATGYTVTEEDLREVLSENEEDLGSFDDVRRWTGVGTTWLWVLWLLPVFLLISIGFLGGRNWGSRIAWALAVLLFASLALYIAAGVTYAHVGEPRIEEALPDPSEYEGVTVVLIEKGNEAIVNAADSFVSGIQCTTLGLWIGSAAALLYIAGCSIYNRRHPPQEAEPEDSARLVLVRFFGVDGDDSD
;
A
#
# COMPACT_ATOMS: atom_id res chain seq x y z
N MET A 1 80.47 3.53 40.25
CA MET A 1 80.03 4.01 38.92
C MET A 1 79.13 3.02 38.16
N ARG A 2 79.40 1.70 38.16
CA ARG A 2 78.53 0.67 37.52
C ARG A 2 77.10 0.57 38.12
N TRP A 3 76.94 0.74 39.44
CA TRP A 3 75.64 0.65 40.12
C TRP A 3 74.67 1.78 39.76
N LEU A 4 75.15 3.03 39.69
CA LEU A 4 74.37 4.20 39.23
C LEU A 4 73.91 4.08 37.78
N LEU A 5 74.71 3.42 36.92
CA LEU A 5 74.34 3.16 35.53
C LEU A 5 73.28 2.07 35.39
N TRP A 6 73.28 1.10 36.30
CA TRP A 6 72.29 0.03 36.34
C TRP A 6 70.93 0.57 36.84
N LEU A 7 70.95 1.36 37.92
CA LEU A 7 69.78 2.04 38.47
C LEU A 7 69.06 2.93 37.44
N ARG A 8 69.82 3.74 36.68
CA ARG A 8 69.26 4.65 35.66
C ARG A 8 68.54 3.91 34.54
N ARG A 9 69.04 2.74 34.16
CA ARG A 9 68.46 1.89 33.11
C ARG A 9 67.24 1.11 33.61
N THR A 10 67.27 0.61 34.84
CA THR A 10 66.11 -0.08 35.43
C THR A 10 64.94 0.89 35.62
N THR A 11 65.20 2.13 36.05
CA THR A 11 64.15 3.17 36.15
C THR A 11 63.59 3.54 34.78
N ALA A 12 64.42 3.62 33.74
CA ALA A 12 63.94 3.88 32.37
C ALA A 12 63.04 2.76 31.83
N VAL A 13 63.35 1.49 32.12
CA VAL A 13 62.50 0.35 31.73
C VAL A 13 61.16 0.36 32.48
N PHE A 14 61.18 0.66 33.78
CA PHE A 14 59.94 0.82 34.56
C PHE A 14 59.05 1.96 34.03
N LEU A 15 59.66 3.11 33.70
CA LEU A 15 58.95 4.22 33.06
C LEU A 15 58.44 3.88 31.67
N ALA A 16 59.15 3.04 30.90
CA ALA A 16 58.69 2.57 29.60
C ALA A 16 57.45 1.66 29.72
N PHE A 17 57.34 0.87 30.78
CA PHE A 17 56.13 0.08 31.06
C PHE A 17 54.94 0.95 31.46
N ILE A 18 55.18 1.96 32.32
CA ILE A 18 54.15 2.97 32.65
C ILE A 18 53.73 3.72 31.38
N PHE A 19 54.68 4.10 30.54
CA PHE A 19 54.42 4.73 29.26
C PHE A 19 53.54 3.84 28.39
N LEU A 20 53.84 2.54 28.27
CA LEU A 20 53.03 1.60 27.48
C LEU A 20 51.56 1.62 27.94
N ILE A 21 51.31 1.43 29.24
CA ILE A 21 49.94 1.41 29.80
C ILE A 21 49.23 2.74 29.54
N LEU A 22 49.88 3.85 29.89
CA LEU A 22 49.31 5.18 29.72
C LEU A 22 49.03 5.47 28.24
N PHE A 23 49.95 5.10 27.36
CA PHE A 23 49.84 5.30 25.92
C PHE A 23 48.69 4.47 25.34
N THR A 24 48.46 3.24 25.81
CA THR A 24 47.27 2.46 25.47
C THR A 24 45.99 3.19 25.85
N VAL A 25 45.89 3.68 27.11
CA VAL A 25 44.71 4.40 27.60
C VAL A 25 44.46 5.65 26.77
N VAL A 26 45.50 6.45 26.51
CA VAL A 26 45.39 7.68 25.71
C VAL A 26 44.97 7.37 24.26
N LEU A 27 45.53 6.32 23.64
CA LEU A 27 45.14 5.90 22.29
C LEU A 27 43.68 5.43 22.23
N LEU A 28 43.26 4.57 23.16
CA LEU A 28 41.88 4.11 23.23
C LEU A 28 40.91 5.28 23.43
N THR A 29 41.23 6.19 24.35
CA THR A 29 40.40 7.38 24.61
C THR A 29 40.31 8.28 23.37
N THR A 30 41.43 8.46 22.66
CA THR A 30 41.46 9.26 21.42
C THR A 30 40.66 8.58 20.31
N GLN A 31 40.76 7.26 20.17
CA GLN A 31 40.01 6.52 19.17
C GLN A 31 38.51 6.55 19.46
N VAL A 32 38.10 6.30 20.71
CA VAL A 32 36.70 6.40 21.13
C VAL A 32 36.15 7.78 20.81
N SER A 33 36.89 8.84 21.14
CA SER A 33 36.49 10.19 20.75
C SER A 33 36.37 10.31 19.24
N ASN A 34 37.40 10.01 18.46
CA ASN A 34 37.38 10.16 17.00
C ASN A 34 36.30 9.32 16.29
N THR A 35 35.74 8.32 16.96
CA THR A 35 34.71 7.42 16.42
C THR A 35 33.32 7.89 16.86
N VAL A 36 33.08 7.91 18.17
CA VAL A 36 31.79 8.23 18.78
C VAL A 36 31.43 9.71 18.64
N THR A 37 32.42 10.60 18.56
CA THR A 37 32.19 12.05 18.51
C THR A 37 32.32 12.62 17.10
N SER A 38 32.20 11.81 16.04
CA SER A 38 32.32 12.30 14.66
C SER A 38 31.12 11.91 13.81
N ALA A 39 30.37 12.90 13.31
CA ALA A 39 29.27 12.69 12.37
C ALA A 39 29.73 11.90 11.14
N GLY A 40 30.89 12.28 10.58
CA GLY A 40 31.47 11.58 9.43
C GLY A 40 31.85 10.11 9.69
N PHE A 41 32.02 9.64 10.94
CA PHE A 41 32.13 8.19 11.18
C PHE A 41 30.80 7.50 10.90
N TYR A 42 29.69 8.00 11.46
CA TYR A 42 28.36 7.43 11.24
C TYR A 42 27.98 7.45 9.76
N ASN A 43 28.18 8.57 9.07
CA ASN A 43 27.87 8.69 7.63
C ASN A 43 28.64 7.67 6.80
N ARG A 44 29.96 7.50 7.07
CA ARG A 44 30.77 6.47 6.41
C ARG A 44 30.32 5.05 6.74
N GLN A 45 29.85 4.78 7.96
CA GLN A 45 29.35 3.45 8.30
C GLN A 45 28.04 3.13 7.57
N LEU A 46 27.14 4.11 7.43
CA LEU A 46 25.90 3.97 6.66
C LEU A 46 26.18 3.77 5.17
N GLU A 47 27.11 4.55 4.60
CA GLU A 47 27.56 4.42 3.21
C GLU A 47 28.27 3.06 2.98
N GLN A 48 29.18 2.66 3.88
CA GLN A 48 29.90 1.39 3.76
C GLN A 48 28.99 0.18 3.89
N ALA A 49 27.94 0.29 4.71
CA ALA A 49 26.90 -0.73 4.81
C ALA A 49 25.88 -0.65 3.66
N ASP A 50 26.01 0.30 2.73
CA ASP A 50 25.06 0.51 1.62
C ASP A 50 23.60 0.69 2.10
N MET A 51 23.42 1.37 3.25
CA MET A 51 22.14 1.44 3.95
C MET A 51 21.03 2.11 3.12
N TYR A 52 21.39 3.02 2.22
CA TYR A 52 20.43 3.75 1.40
C TYR A 52 19.89 2.91 0.23
N ASN A 53 20.68 1.98 -0.30
CA ASN A 53 20.21 1.04 -1.32
C ASN A 53 19.51 -0.17 -0.69
N PHE A 54 19.94 -0.60 0.50
CA PHE A 54 19.31 -1.66 1.29
C PHE A 54 17.80 -1.46 1.49
N ILE A 55 17.36 -0.21 1.67
CA ILE A 55 15.93 0.11 1.78
C ILE A 55 15.15 -0.43 0.57
N TYR A 56 15.70 -0.31 -0.63
CA TYR A 56 15.04 -0.73 -1.87
C TYR A 56 15.36 -2.17 -2.27
N ASP A 57 16.56 -2.64 -1.99
CA ASP A 57 17.04 -3.94 -2.47
C ASP A 57 16.64 -5.12 -1.57
N GLU A 58 16.36 -4.87 -0.29
CA GLU A 58 16.06 -5.93 0.69
C GLU A 58 14.89 -5.57 1.61
N LEU A 59 14.83 -4.34 2.13
CA LEU A 59 13.83 -3.96 3.13
C LEU A 59 12.42 -3.82 2.54
N LEU A 60 12.28 -3.05 1.46
CA LEU A 60 10.98 -2.86 0.79
C LEU A 60 10.42 -4.16 0.22
N PRO A 61 11.20 -5.02 -0.49
CA PRO A 61 10.77 -6.37 -0.86
C PRO A 61 10.17 -7.15 0.31
N ALA A 62 10.91 -7.26 1.42
CA ALA A 62 10.45 -8.00 2.60
C ALA A 62 9.21 -7.37 3.25
N ALA A 63 9.09 -6.05 3.21
CA ALA A 63 7.90 -5.36 3.70
C ALA A 63 6.68 -5.57 2.79
N LEU A 64 6.86 -5.62 1.47
CA LEU A 64 5.77 -5.89 0.52
C LEU A 64 5.29 -7.35 0.64
N ASP A 65 6.21 -8.30 0.80
CA ASP A 65 5.89 -9.70 1.08
C ASP A 65 5.07 -9.84 2.38
N ASP A 66 5.52 -9.24 3.48
CA ASP A 66 4.80 -9.26 4.76
C ASP A 66 3.41 -8.61 4.62
N LEU A 67 3.30 -7.48 3.90
CA LEU A 67 2.01 -6.83 3.66
C LEU A 67 1.04 -7.72 2.87
N GLN A 68 1.51 -8.41 1.84
CA GLN A 68 0.68 -9.34 1.05
C GLN A 68 0.21 -10.53 1.90
N ASP A 69 1.06 -11.03 2.80
CA ASP A 69 0.72 -12.16 3.67
C ASP A 69 -0.23 -11.75 4.82
N ASP A 70 -0.09 -10.53 5.36
CA ASP A 70 -0.89 -10.04 6.49
C ASP A 70 -2.23 -9.42 6.06
N SER A 71 -2.41 -9.06 4.79
CA SER A 71 -3.63 -8.40 4.29
C SER A 71 -4.43 -9.28 3.32
N GLU A 72 -5.40 -10.01 3.86
CA GLU A 72 -6.41 -10.72 3.03
C GLU A 72 -7.33 -9.75 2.26
N ASP A 73 -7.36 -8.47 2.64
CA ASP A 73 -8.28 -7.45 2.13
C ASP A 73 -7.72 -6.61 0.97
N ILE A 74 -6.44 -6.77 0.58
CA ILE A 74 -5.90 -6.04 -0.57
C ILE A 74 -6.29 -6.81 -1.85
N PRO A 75 -7.12 -6.24 -2.73
CA PRO A 75 -7.61 -6.94 -3.92
C PRO A 75 -6.58 -7.05 -5.05
N VAL A 76 -5.38 -6.49 -4.85
CA VAL A 76 -4.30 -6.40 -5.84
C VAL A 76 -3.14 -7.31 -5.42
N ASP A 77 -2.63 -8.13 -6.34
CA ASP A 77 -1.45 -8.96 -6.10
C ASP A 77 -0.18 -8.10 -6.06
N LEU A 78 0.28 -7.77 -4.84
CA LEU A 78 1.47 -6.95 -4.64
C LEU A 78 2.76 -7.64 -5.11
N GLN A 79 2.81 -8.98 -5.12
CA GLN A 79 3.97 -9.73 -5.62
C GLN A 79 4.07 -9.62 -7.14
N ALA A 80 2.94 -9.55 -7.84
CA ALA A 80 2.92 -9.37 -9.30
C ALA A 80 3.49 -8.01 -9.72
N ILE A 81 3.36 -6.99 -8.86
CA ILE A 81 3.76 -5.60 -9.16
C ILE A 81 4.95 -5.10 -8.31
N GLU A 82 5.61 -5.99 -7.57
CA GLU A 82 6.65 -5.66 -6.59
C GLU A 82 7.79 -4.83 -7.20
N ASP A 83 8.33 -5.29 -8.34
CA ASP A 83 9.43 -4.64 -9.06
C ASP A 83 9.08 -3.20 -9.47
N ASP A 84 7.84 -2.98 -9.92
CA ASP A 84 7.34 -1.67 -10.34
C ASP A 84 7.13 -0.73 -9.14
N LEU A 85 6.62 -1.26 -8.02
CA LEU A 85 6.49 -0.52 -6.77
C LEU A 85 7.85 -0.09 -6.21
N ILE A 86 8.85 -0.99 -6.24
CA ILE A 86 10.22 -0.67 -5.79
C ILE A 86 10.87 0.36 -6.71
N ALA A 87 10.70 0.21 -8.03
CA ALA A 87 11.21 1.18 -9.01
C ALA A 87 10.57 2.57 -8.81
N ALA A 88 9.26 2.60 -8.58
CA ALA A 88 8.52 3.82 -8.27
C ALA A 88 9.00 4.43 -6.94
N ALA A 89 9.12 3.63 -5.87
CA ALA A 89 9.64 4.07 -4.57
C ALA A 89 11.04 4.66 -4.68
N ARG A 90 11.93 4.05 -5.48
CA ARG A 90 13.29 4.56 -5.73
C ARG A 90 13.30 5.89 -6.47
N LYS A 91 12.31 6.19 -7.30
CA LYS A 91 12.15 7.50 -7.97
C LYS A 91 11.46 8.51 -7.05
N MET A 92 10.50 8.04 -6.26
CA MET A 92 9.78 8.79 -5.22
C MET A 92 10.64 9.15 -4.03
N LEU A 93 11.76 8.47 -3.78
CA LEU A 93 12.75 8.74 -2.74
C LEU A 93 14.12 8.23 -3.24
N PRO A 94 14.89 8.97 -4.07
CA PRO A 94 16.19 8.50 -4.52
C PRO A 94 17.14 8.23 -3.34
N PRO A 95 17.94 7.15 -3.39
CA PRO A 95 18.91 6.83 -2.35
C PRO A 95 19.88 7.98 -2.06
N GLU A 96 20.27 8.73 -3.11
CA GLU A 96 21.10 9.93 -3.02
C GLU A 96 20.45 11.08 -2.24
N TRP A 97 19.12 11.25 -2.38
CA TRP A 97 18.37 12.23 -1.62
C TRP A 97 18.29 11.81 -0.14
N LEU A 98 17.97 10.53 0.14
CA LEU A 98 17.97 9.99 1.50
C LEU A 98 19.33 10.16 2.17
N GLN A 99 20.40 9.84 1.45
CA GLN A 99 21.77 10.03 1.92
C GLN A 99 22.04 11.50 2.26
N GLU A 100 21.70 12.43 1.37
CA GLU A 100 21.88 13.86 1.64
C GLU A 100 21.12 14.33 2.88
N GLN A 101 19.87 13.90 3.06
CA GLN A 101 19.07 14.25 4.24
C GLN A 101 19.67 13.65 5.53
N VAL A 102 20.04 12.37 5.53
CA VAL A 102 20.61 11.73 6.72
C VAL A 102 21.97 12.33 7.07
N GLU A 103 22.84 12.55 6.08
CA GLU A 103 24.17 13.13 6.32
C GLU A 103 24.08 14.58 6.78
N SER A 104 23.15 15.37 6.23
CA SER A 104 22.92 16.75 6.69
C SER A 104 22.33 16.79 8.10
N ALA A 105 21.43 15.85 8.43
CA ALA A 105 20.88 15.73 9.76
C ALA A 105 21.96 15.35 10.79
N THR A 106 22.81 14.36 10.49
CA THR A 106 23.90 13.96 11.40
C THR A 106 24.95 15.06 11.55
N ASP A 107 25.32 15.76 10.47
CA ASP A 107 26.26 16.89 10.53
C ASP A 107 25.73 18.08 11.35
N THR A 108 24.40 18.18 11.51
CA THR A 108 23.74 19.22 12.29
C THR A 108 23.50 18.80 13.75
N ILE A 109 22.99 17.58 13.97
CA ILE A 109 22.54 17.08 15.28
C ILE A 109 23.72 16.58 16.12
N ILE A 110 24.68 15.86 15.53
CA ILE A 110 25.79 15.25 16.28
C ILE A 110 26.63 16.32 17.01
N PRO A 111 27.00 17.47 16.41
CA PRO A 111 27.68 18.56 17.13
C PRO A 111 26.92 19.06 18.36
N TYR A 112 25.58 19.13 18.29
CA TYR A 112 24.76 19.51 19.43
C TYR A 112 24.86 18.45 20.54
N LEU A 113 24.67 17.16 20.24
CA LEU A 113 24.78 16.07 21.22
C LEU A 113 26.14 16.05 21.94
N LEU A 114 27.19 16.48 21.25
CA LEU A 114 28.56 16.51 21.74
C LEU A 114 28.96 17.80 22.45
N SER A 115 28.05 18.77 22.56
CA SER A 115 28.28 20.11 23.13
C SER A 115 29.24 20.99 22.31
N ASP A 116 29.43 20.70 21.03
CA ASP A 116 30.19 21.55 20.11
C ASP A 116 29.37 22.76 19.63
N THR A 117 28.04 22.61 19.56
CA THR A 117 27.06 23.69 19.37
C THR A 117 26.05 23.70 20.52
N ASP A 118 25.52 24.88 20.87
CA ASP A 118 24.56 25.04 21.97
C ASP A 118 23.11 24.72 21.56
N GLU A 119 22.77 24.97 20.28
CA GLU A 119 21.44 24.85 19.66
C GLU A 119 21.60 24.20 18.27
N PHE A 120 20.52 23.65 17.71
CA PHE A 120 20.47 23.19 16.32
C PHE A 120 19.09 23.38 15.70
N THR A 121 19.06 23.56 14.38
CA THR A 121 17.82 23.58 13.61
C THR A 121 18.08 22.85 12.32
N TYR A 122 17.29 21.82 12.05
CA TYR A 122 17.34 21.03 10.84
C TYR A 122 15.96 21.00 10.19
N THR A 123 15.86 21.37 8.91
CA THR A 123 14.60 21.41 8.18
C THR A 123 14.69 20.50 6.96
N VAL A 124 13.75 19.57 6.83
CA VAL A 124 13.57 18.74 5.63
C VAL A 124 12.50 19.38 4.76
N GLU A 125 12.86 19.80 3.55
CA GLU A 125 11.91 20.34 2.59
C GLU A 125 11.09 19.20 1.96
N LEU A 126 9.79 19.18 2.20
CA LEU A 126 8.89 18.10 1.78
C LEU A 126 8.00 18.47 0.58
N LYS A 127 7.82 19.76 0.29
CA LYS A 127 6.94 20.22 -0.79
C LYS A 127 7.34 19.66 -2.16
N GLU A 128 8.58 19.92 -2.59
CA GLU A 128 9.09 19.41 -3.88
C GLU A 128 9.08 17.88 -3.92
N ARG A 129 9.23 17.24 -2.75
CA ARG A 129 9.21 15.79 -2.61
C ARG A 129 7.84 15.21 -2.89
N VAL A 130 6.78 15.80 -2.33
CA VAL A 130 5.38 15.39 -2.53
C VAL A 130 4.94 15.64 -3.96
N GLU A 131 5.32 16.76 -4.57
CA GLU A 131 5.08 17.03 -5.99
C GLU A 131 5.73 15.97 -6.88
N ALA A 132 6.99 15.61 -6.60
CA ALA A 132 7.68 14.54 -7.32
C ALA A 132 7.02 13.16 -7.11
N ILE A 133 6.50 12.87 -5.90
CA ILE A 133 5.76 11.63 -5.63
C ILE A 133 4.50 11.56 -6.50
N ALA A 134 3.71 12.64 -6.55
CA ALA A 134 2.50 12.70 -7.37
C ALA A 134 2.80 12.47 -8.85
N ASP A 135 3.89 13.03 -9.37
CA ASP A 135 4.31 12.81 -10.76
C ASP A 135 4.71 11.35 -11.03
N VAL A 136 5.41 10.70 -10.09
CA VAL A 136 5.75 9.27 -10.23
C VAL A 136 4.50 8.40 -10.18
N VAL A 137 3.56 8.65 -9.27
CA VAL A 137 2.29 7.91 -9.20
C VAL A 137 1.53 8.06 -10.53
N LYS A 138 1.39 9.29 -11.05
CA LYS A 138 0.66 9.55 -12.29
C LYS A 138 1.31 8.91 -13.51
N GLU A 139 2.63 9.06 -13.69
CA GLU A 139 3.31 8.66 -14.92
C GLU A 139 3.77 7.20 -14.91
N ASP A 140 4.30 6.70 -13.79
CA ASP A 140 4.92 5.39 -13.73
C ASP A 140 3.94 4.32 -13.21
N LEU A 141 3.09 4.63 -12.23
CA LEU A 141 2.13 3.67 -11.69
C LEU A 141 0.83 3.67 -12.48
N LEU A 142 0.14 4.82 -12.57
CA LEU A 142 -1.18 4.91 -13.18
C LEU A 142 -1.14 4.83 -14.71
N LYS A 143 -0.19 5.48 -15.38
CA LYS A 143 -0.05 5.44 -16.85
C LYS A 143 0.94 4.40 -17.35
N GLY A 144 1.72 3.80 -16.44
CA GLY A 144 2.70 2.78 -16.78
C GLY A 144 2.08 1.41 -17.05
N ASP A 145 2.94 0.43 -17.33
CA ASP A 145 2.54 -0.92 -17.70
C ASP A 145 1.83 -1.65 -16.53
N VAL A 146 2.27 -1.40 -15.29
CA VAL A 146 1.74 -2.00 -14.04
C VAL A 146 0.25 -1.75 -13.80
N SER A 147 -0.29 -0.64 -14.31
CA SER A 147 -1.72 -0.33 -14.13
C SER A 147 -2.65 -1.31 -14.85
N GLN A 148 -2.16 -2.14 -15.77
CA GLN A 148 -2.97 -3.21 -16.35
C GLN A 148 -3.28 -4.29 -15.30
N ASP A 149 -2.28 -4.73 -14.57
CA ASP A 149 -2.42 -5.79 -13.57
C ASP A 149 -3.29 -5.30 -12.41
N ILE A 150 -3.03 -4.08 -11.91
CA ILE A 150 -3.86 -3.42 -10.89
C ILE A 150 -5.32 -3.31 -11.36
N TYR A 151 -5.55 -2.93 -12.62
CA TYR A 151 -6.90 -2.80 -13.17
C TYR A 151 -7.62 -4.15 -13.27
N ASP A 152 -6.95 -5.17 -13.80
CA ASP A 152 -7.54 -6.50 -13.95
C ASP A 152 -7.90 -7.11 -12.59
N ASP A 153 -7.05 -6.94 -11.59
CA ASP A 153 -7.29 -7.37 -10.21
C ASP A 153 -8.48 -6.65 -9.56
N LEU A 154 -8.52 -5.30 -9.67
CA LEU A 154 -9.63 -4.51 -9.14
C LEU A 154 -10.96 -4.86 -9.81
N VAL A 155 -10.98 -5.08 -11.12
CA VAL A 155 -12.22 -5.45 -11.83
C VAL A 155 -12.64 -6.89 -11.49
N SER A 156 -11.69 -7.81 -11.33
CA SER A 156 -11.96 -9.18 -10.87
C SER A 156 -12.55 -9.18 -9.45
N TYR A 157 -12.00 -8.39 -8.54
CA TYR A 157 -12.54 -8.23 -7.19
C TYR A 157 -13.94 -7.63 -7.21
N ALA A 158 -14.15 -6.55 -7.98
CA ALA A 158 -15.47 -5.94 -8.14
C ALA A 158 -16.50 -6.90 -8.77
N ALA A 159 -16.08 -7.77 -9.70
CA ALA A 159 -16.93 -8.79 -10.30
C ALA A 159 -17.31 -9.88 -9.30
N GLU A 160 -16.40 -10.23 -8.39
CA GLU A 160 -16.66 -11.19 -7.30
C GLU A 160 -17.67 -10.63 -6.30
N GLU A 161 -17.43 -9.42 -5.80
CA GLU A 161 -18.39 -8.72 -4.94
C GLU A 161 -19.74 -8.56 -5.65
N GLY A 162 -19.75 -8.17 -6.92
CA GLY A 162 -20.97 -8.08 -7.72
C GLY A 162 -21.71 -9.41 -7.81
N HIS A 163 -20.99 -10.51 -8.04
CA HIS A 163 -21.55 -11.85 -8.13
C HIS A 163 -22.13 -12.34 -6.80
N GLU A 164 -21.42 -12.13 -5.69
CA GLU A 164 -21.90 -12.48 -4.33
C GLU A 164 -23.15 -11.69 -3.94
N ASN A 165 -23.27 -10.46 -4.43
CA ASN A 165 -24.43 -9.61 -4.18
C ASN A 165 -25.62 -9.89 -5.10
N LEU A 166 -25.51 -10.74 -6.12
CA LEU A 166 -26.66 -11.11 -6.98
C LEU A 166 -27.80 -11.76 -6.18
N ASP A 167 -27.49 -12.52 -5.13
CA ASP A 167 -28.48 -13.16 -4.26
C ASP A 167 -29.30 -12.16 -3.44
N LYS A 168 -28.89 -10.88 -3.38
CA LYS A 168 -29.64 -9.81 -2.70
C LYS A 168 -30.74 -9.21 -3.58
N LEU A 169 -30.72 -9.47 -4.89
CA LEU A 169 -31.77 -9.00 -5.79
C LEU A 169 -33.10 -9.70 -5.47
N PRO A 170 -34.25 -9.06 -5.73
CA PRO A 170 -35.57 -9.64 -5.45
C PRO A 170 -35.90 -10.85 -6.36
N TYR A 171 -35.03 -11.14 -7.33
CA TYR A 171 -35.09 -12.26 -8.26
C TYR A 171 -33.70 -12.89 -8.41
N THR A 172 -33.67 -14.15 -8.83
CA THR A 172 -32.43 -14.89 -9.09
C THR A 172 -31.93 -14.56 -10.49
N LEU A 173 -30.76 -13.96 -10.61
CA LEU A 173 -30.01 -13.86 -11.88
C LEU A 173 -28.91 -14.91 -11.90
N ALA A 174 -28.83 -15.71 -12.97
CA ALA A 174 -27.82 -16.76 -13.11
C ALA A 174 -26.58 -16.27 -13.87
N LEU A 175 -26.04 -15.11 -13.48
CA LEU A 175 -24.85 -14.52 -14.12
C LEU A 175 -23.56 -15.07 -13.51
N SER A 176 -22.59 -15.45 -14.34
CA SER A 176 -21.26 -15.85 -13.88
C SER A 176 -20.39 -14.65 -13.51
N LYS A 177 -19.38 -14.86 -12.66
CA LYS A 177 -18.37 -13.84 -12.32
C LYS A 177 -17.70 -13.28 -13.59
N GLU A 178 -17.34 -14.15 -14.54
CA GLU A 178 -16.69 -13.74 -15.79
C GLU A 178 -17.58 -12.83 -16.65
N GLN A 179 -18.89 -13.10 -16.69
CA GLN A 179 -19.83 -12.25 -17.44
C GLN A 179 -19.95 -10.86 -16.81
N ILE A 180 -19.93 -10.76 -15.48
CA ILE A 180 -19.91 -9.47 -14.76
C ILE A 180 -18.58 -8.75 -15.00
N GLU A 181 -17.46 -9.48 -14.95
CA GLU A 181 -16.13 -8.92 -15.19
C GLU A 181 -16.01 -8.30 -16.59
N ASP A 182 -16.45 -9.01 -17.64
CA ASP A 182 -16.45 -8.51 -19.02
C ASP A 182 -17.34 -7.26 -19.19
N ALA A 183 -18.50 -7.24 -18.52
CA ALA A 183 -19.38 -6.07 -18.49
C ALA A 183 -18.69 -4.88 -17.79
N LEU A 184 -18.10 -5.08 -16.61
CA LEU A 184 -17.37 -4.06 -15.88
C LEU A 184 -16.20 -3.49 -16.70
N LYS A 185 -15.46 -4.34 -17.41
CA LYS A 185 -14.36 -3.91 -18.30
C LYS A 185 -14.83 -3.01 -19.44
N THR A 186 -16.07 -3.23 -19.90
CA THR A 186 -16.69 -2.43 -20.95
C THR A 186 -17.13 -1.06 -20.44
N VAL A 187 -17.76 -1.02 -19.26
CA VAL A 187 -18.27 0.22 -18.66
C VAL A 187 -17.14 1.09 -18.12
N ILE A 188 -16.32 0.50 -17.26
CA ILE A 188 -15.19 1.15 -16.58
C ILE A 188 -13.92 0.73 -17.30
N SER A 189 -13.62 1.39 -18.42
CA SER A 189 -12.37 1.12 -19.12
C SER A 189 -11.18 1.58 -18.28
N ARG A 190 -10.04 0.88 -18.41
CA ARG A 190 -8.79 1.25 -17.76
C ARG A 190 -8.41 2.71 -17.99
N ASP A 191 -8.49 3.17 -19.24
CA ASP A 191 -8.16 4.56 -19.61
C ASP A 191 -9.06 5.58 -18.91
N TRP A 192 -10.36 5.28 -18.78
CA TRP A 192 -11.29 6.14 -18.06
C TRP A 192 -10.94 6.19 -16.57
N LEU A 193 -10.74 5.03 -15.92
CA LEU A 193 -10.40 4.97 -14.49
C LEU A 193 -9.11 5.73 -14.19
N ILE A 194 -8.05 5.51 -14.97
CA ILE A 194 -6.77 6.22 -14.84
C ILE A 194 -6.98 7.73 -14.98
N SER A 195 -7.81 8.18 -15.92
CA SER A 195 -8.09 9.62 -16.10
C SER A 195 -8.73 10.25 -14.88
N GLN A 196 -9.64 9.53 -14.20
CA GLN A 196 -10.28 10.00 -12.96
C GLN A 196 -9.28 10.05 -11.81
N LEU A 197 -8.43 9.03 -11.64
CA LEU A 197 -7.39 9.00 -10.60
C LEU A 197 -6.34 10.11 -10.78
N VAL A 198 -5.91 10.36 -12.02
CA VAL A 198 -4.99 11.47 -12.34
C VAL A 198 -5.63 12.82 -12.02
N ALA A 199 -6.89 13.03 -12.41
CA ALA A 199 -7.62 14.26 -12.10
C ALA A 199 -7.81 14.46 -10.59
N ALA A 200 -8.04 13.37 -9.84
CA ALA A 200 -8.13 13.40 -8.39
C ALA A 200 -6.81 13.84 -7.75
N ILE A 201 -5.68 13.27 -8.18
CA ILE A 201 -4.34 13.68 -7.72
C ILE A 201 -4.09 15.16 -8.04
N ASP A 202 -4.39 15.60 -9.27
CA ASP A 202 -4.17 16.99 -9.69
C ASP A 202 -5.07 17.99 -8.92
N SER A 203 -6.24 17.56 -8.45
CA SER A 203 -7.14 18.35 -7.60
C SER A 203 -6.67 18.40 -6.14
N ALA A 204 -6.25 17.26 -5.60
CA ALA A 204 -5.87 17.13 -4.19
C ALA A 204 -4.45 17.66 -3.89
N LEU A 205 -3.51 17.55 -4.84
CA LEU A 205 -2.11 17.94 -4.64
C LEU A 205 -1.95 19.40 -4.17
N PRO A 206 -2.58 20.42 -4.81
CA PRO A 206 -2.51 21.80 -4.33
C PRO A 206 -3.02 21.99 -2.90
N TYR A 207 -4.01 21.19 -2.47
CA TYR A 207 -4.52 21.24 -1.11
C TYR A 207 -3.49 20.72 -0.11
N PHE A 208 -2.84 19.58 -0.42
CA PHE A 208 -1.79 19.00 0.44
C PHE A 208 -0.53 19.87 0.51
N THR A 209 -0.17 20.57 -0.58
CA THR A 209 0.98 21.49 -0.62
C THR A 209 0.66 22.90 -0.10
N ARG A 210 -0.57 23.13 0.39
CA ARG A 210 -1.13 24.43 0.80
C ARG A 210 -1.05 25.52 -0.28
N ASP A 211 -1.06 25.12 -1.55
CA ASP A 211 -1.26 26.04 -2.69
C ASP A 211 -2.74 26.36 -2.92
N ALA A 212 -3.64 25.53 -2.39
CA ALA A 212 -5.08 25.75 -2.32
C ALA A 212 -5.61 25.46 -0.91
N ASP A 213 -6.64 26.19 -0.50
CA ASP A 213 -7.28 26.05 0.81
C ASP A 213 -8.26 24.86 0.87
N SER A 214 -8.75 24.41 -0.29
CA SER A 214 -9.78 23.39 -0.46
C SER A 214 -9.53 22.58 -1.72
N PHE A 215 -10.10 21.38 -1.83
CA PHE A 215 -10.11 20.60 -3.08
C PHE A 215 -11.49 20.03 -3.36
N THR A 216 -11.72 19.66 -4.62
CA THR A 216 -12.92 18.92 -5.01
C THR A 216 -12.57 17.97 -6.14
N ILE A 217 -12.73 16.68 -5.88
CA ILE A 217 -12.64 15.62 -6.88
C ILE A 217 -14.05 15.47 -7.44
N THR A 218 -14.20 15.46 -8.76
CA THR A 218 -15.49 15.22 -9.41
C THR A 218 -15.32 14.10 -10.43
N VAL A 219 -16.11 13.04 -10.29
CA VAL A 219 -16.15 11.90 -11.20
C VAL A 219 -17.44 11.99 -12.02
N TYR A 220 -17.29 12.18 -13.32
CA TYR A 220 -18.44 12.28 -14.23
C TYR A 220 -18.80 10.91 -14.80
N PHE A 221 -20.06 10.51 -14.63
CA PHE A 221 -20.59 9.22 -15.09
C PHE A 221 -21.43 9.31 -16.36
N GLU A 222 -21.73 10.52 -16.87
CA GLU A 222 -22.50 10.73 -18.12
C GLU A 222 -22.01 9.85 -19.28
N ASP A 223 -20.70 9.90 -19.58
CA ASP A 223 -20.07 9.12 -20.64
C ASP A 223 -20.01 7.60 -20.34
N ARG A 224 -20.39 7.16 -19.14
CA ARG A 224 -20.44 5.75 -18.72
C ARG A 224 -21.85 5.15 -18.83
N VAL A 225 -22.90 5.97 -18.93
CA VAL A 225 -24.29 5.49 -19.00
C VAL A 225 -24.55 4.70 -20.28
N ASP A 226 -24.09 5.19 -21.44
CA ASP A 226 -24.28 4.47 -22.71
C ASP A 226 -23.53 3.12 -22.74
N PRO A 227 -22.23 3.03 -22.36
CA PRO A 227 -21.55 1.75 -22.19
C PRO A 227 -22.22 0.81 -21.19
N LEU A 228 -22.77 1.34 -20.09
CA LEU A 228 -23.51 0.56 -19.09
C LEU A 228 -24.80 -0.01 -19.68
N ALA A 229 -25.57 0.80 -20.41
CA ALA A 229 -26.76 0.36 -21.10
C ALA A 229 -26.46 -0.74 -22.12
N GLU A 230 -25.42 -0.56 -22.94
CA GLU A 230 -24.97 -1.56 -23.92
C GLU A 230 -24.50 -2.85 -23.22
N ALA A 231 -23.69 -2.74 -22.16
CA ALA A 231 -23.23 -3.89 -21.39
C ALA A 231 -24.39 -4.67 -20.75
N LEU A 232 -25.41 -3.98 -20.21
CA LEU A 232 -26.61 -4.63 -19.66
C LEU A 232 -27.42 -5.35 -20.73
N ILE A 233 -27.60 -4.73 -21.91
CA ILE A 233 -28.29 -5.32 -23.06
C ILE A 233 -27.54 -6.56 -23.55
N ASP A 234 -26.22 -6.49 -23.67
CA ASP A 234 -25.40 -7.61 -24.12
C ASP A 234 -25.34 -8.74 -23.08
N LEU A 235 -25.27 -8.38 -21.80
CA LEU A 235 -25.22 -9.33 -20.69
C LEU A 235 -26.53 -10.12 -20.56
N LEU A 236 -27.68 -9.42 -20.48
CA LEU A 236 -28.96 -10.05 -20.21
C LEU A 236 -29.73 -10.45 -21.49
N GLY A 237 -29.41 -9.84 -22.63
CA GLY A 237 -30.06 -10.12 -23.91
C GLY A 237 -29.66 -11.43 -24.58
N THR A 238 -28.80 -12.26 -23.97
CA THR A 238 -28.37 -13.55 -24.54
C THR A 238 -29.46 -14.62 -24.48
N GLU A 239 -29.40 -15.62 -25.36
CA GLU A 239 -30.34 -16.76 -25.34
C GLU A 239 -30.24 -17.56 -24.03
N GLU A 240 -29.06 -17.57 -23.40
CA GLU A 240 -28.81 -18.21 -22.11
C GLU A 240 -29.57 -17.54 -20.97
N ASN A 241 -29.65 -16.20 -20.98
CA ASN A 241 -30.27 -15.40 -19.92
C ASN A 241 -31.75 -15.05 -20.19
N TYR A 242 -32.36 -15.70 -21.18
CA TYR A 242 -33.75 -15.47 -21.54
C TYR A 242 -34.74 -15.74 -20.39
N ASP A 243 -34.52 -16.82 -19.64
CA ASP A 243 -35.38 -17.17 -18.50
C ASP A 243 -35.25 -16.17 -17.35
N ASP A 244 -34.07 -15.57 -17.19
CA ASP A 244 -33.81 -14.51 -16.21
C ASP A 244 -34.59 -13.23 -16.59
N LEU A 245 -34.57 -12.83 -17.87
CA LEU A 245 -35.39 -11.71 -18.37
C LEU A 245 -36.88 -11.94 -18.17
N LEU A 246 -37.37 -13.17 -18.41
CA LEU A 246 -38.77 -13.52 -18.13
C LEU A 246 -39.11 -13.49 -16.64
N THR A 247 -38.12 -13.75 -15.78
CA THR A 247 -38.27 -13.66 -14.33
C THR A 247 -38.39 -12.21 -13.88
N LEU A 248 -37.62 -11.28 -14.46
CA LEU A 248 -37.77 -9.83 -14.26
C LEU A 248 -39.17 -9.33 -14.61
N ALA A 249 -39.76 -9.84 -15.70
CA ALA A 249 -41.10 -9.47 -16.12
C ALA A 249 -42.22 -10.08 -15.25
N THR A 250 -41.91 -11.02 -14.36
CA THR A 250 -42.94 -11.78 -13.61
C THR A 250 -43.77 -10.89 -12.68
N PRO A 251 -43.20 -10.00 -11.83
CA PRO A 251 -44.00 -9.11 -10.98
C PRO A 251 -44.97 -8.24 -11.78
N LEU A 252 -44.52 -7.72 -12.92
CA LEU A 252 -45.30 -6.87 -13.83
C LEU A 252 -46.50 -7.64 -14.43
N ILE A 253 -46.23 -8.87 -14.90
CA ILE A 253 -47.25 -9.79 -15.39
C ILE A 253 -48.26 -10.13 -14.26
N GLU A 254 -47.79 -10.34 -13.04
CA GLU A 254 -48.64 -10.70 -11.91
C GLU A 254 -49.56 -9.56 -11.44
N ASP A 255 -49.12 -8.30 -11.55
CA ASP A 255 -49.91 -7.13 -11.17
C ASP A 255 -51.10 -6.93 -12.12
N GLU A 256 -50.85 -6.96 -13.43
CA GLU A 256 -51.87 -6.73 -14.46
C GLU A 256 -52.94 -7.83 -14.52
N ILE A 257 -52.57 -9.08 -14.24
CA ILE A 257 -53.43 -10.25 -14.40
C ILE A 257 -54.25 -10.55 -13.14
N GLY A 258 -53.82 -10.01 -12.00
CA GLY A 258 -54.50 -10.14 -10.72
C GLY A 258 -54.34 -11.52 -10.05
N SER A 259 -54.43 -11.52 -8.73
CA SER A 259 -54.03 -12.64 -7.86
C SER A 259 -54.93 -13.90 -7.88
N THR A 260 -55.98 -13.98 -8.70
CA THR A 260 -56.91 -15.13 -8.67
C THR A 260 -57.54 -15.43 -10.03
N ILE A 261 -56.73 -15.82 -11.02
CA ILE A 261 -57.29 -16.39 -12.26
C ILE A 261 -57.43 -17.91 -12.10
N GLU A 262 -58.69 -18.35 -12.00
CA GLU A 262 -59.09 -19.74 -12.21
C GLU A 262 -60.04 -19.78 -13.42
N LEU A 263 -59.54 -20.14 -14.61
CA LEU A 263 -60.34 -20.16 -15.85
C LEU A 263 -61.67 -20.90 -15.67
N TYR A 264 -61.61 -22.05 -15.01
CA TYR A 264 -62.80 -22.79 -14.62
C TYR A 264 -62.56 -23.66 -13.40
N ARG A 265 -63.56 -23.67 -12.50
CA ARG A 265 -63.63 -24.60 -11.39
C ARG A 265 -64.70 -25.64 -11.63
N VAL A 266 -64.27 -26.86 -11.88
CA VAL A 266 -65.15 -27.99 -12.14
C VAL A 266 -65.43 -28.76 -10.85
N HIS A 267 -66.70 -29.06 -10.60
CA HIS A 267 -67.10 -29.98 -9.54
C HIS A 267 -67.41 -31.38 -10.11
N ASN A 268 -66.75 -32.42 -9.60
CA ASN A 268 -66.96 -33.83 -9.94
C ASN A 268 -67.07 -34.66 -8.65
N SER A 269 -68.18 -35.38 -8.42
CA SER A 269 -68.37 -36.29 -7.28
C SER A 269 -67.87 -35.77 -5.91
N GLY A 270 -67.96 -34.46 -5.65
CA GLY A 270 -67.48 -33.84 -4.40
C GLY A 270 -66.09 -33.19 -4.44
N LYS A 271 -65.29 -33.40 -5.50
CA LYS A 271 -63.95 -32.79 -5.69
C LYS A 271 -64.04 -31.56 -6.60
N LYS A 272 -63.42 -30.46 -6.18
CA LYS A 272 -63.21 -29.26 -7.00
C LYS A 272 -61.86 -29.38 -7.71
N VAL A 273 -61.83 -29.19 -9.03
CA VAL A 273 -60.59 -29.17 -9.83
C VAL A 273 -60.61 -27.91 -10.70
N ALA A 274 -59.53 -27.14 -10.65
CA ALA A 274 -59.34 -26.00 -11.54
C ALA A 274 -58.78 -26.49 -12.89
N LEU A 275 -59.28 -25.93 -14.00
CA LEU A 275 -58.71 -26.21 -15.32
C LEU A 275 -57.37 -25.50 -15.54
N SER A 276 -57.17 -24.34 -14.92
CA SER A 276 -55.88 -23.66 -14.83
C SER A 276 -55.85 -22.78 -13.58
N THR A 277 -54.67 -22.53 -13.02
CA THR A 277 -54.43 -21.66 -11.86
C THR A 277 -53.36 -20.63 -12.18
N LYS A 278 -53.17 -19.62 -11.31
CA LYS A 278 -52.09 -18.63 -11.45
C LYS A 278 -50.72 -19.30 -11.72
N ASP A 279 -50.40 -20.34 -10.97
CA ASP A 279 -49.14 -21.12 -11.09
C ASP A 279 -48.97 -21.79 -12.46
N ASP A 280 -50.04 -21.94 -13.24
CA ASP A 280 -50.01 -22.53 -14.57
C ASP A 280 -50.13 -21.48 -15.69
N ILE A 281 -50.78 -20.34 -15.40
CA ILE A 281 -51.01 -19.26 -16.37
C ILE A 281 -49.73 -18.44 -16.58
N VAL A 282 -48.99 -18.13 -15.51
CA VAL A 282 -47.72 -17.38 -15.60
C VAL A 282 -46.71 -18.09 -16.53
N PRO A 283 -46.45 -19.41 -16.38
CA PRO A 283 -45.63 -20.14 -17.34
C PRO A 283 -46.17 -20.14 -18.77
N ALA A 284 -47.48 -20.33 -18.96
CA ALA A 284 -48.09 -20.32 -20.30
C ALA A 284 -47.94 -18.97 -21.01
N MET A 285 -47.91 -17.87 -20.26
CA MET A 285 -47.64 -16.55 -20.81
C MET A 285 -46.17 -16.31 -21.09
N LYS A 286 -45.26 -16.81 -20.23
CA LYS A 286 -43.83 -16.82 -20.52
C LYS A 286 -43.54 -17.52 -21.85
N ASP A 287 -44.22 -18.64 -22.12
CA ASP A 287 -44.13 -19.38 -23.38
C ASP A 287 -44.69 -18.61 -24.59
N ALA A 288 -45.66 -17.71 -24.38
CA ALA A 288 -46.25 -16.89 -25.43
C ALA A 288 -45.34 -15.71 -25.86
N LEU A 289 -44.40 -15.33 -25.00
CA LEU A 289 -43.37 -14.36 -25.30
C LEU A 289 -42.24 -15.07 -26.07
N SER A 290 -41.82 -14.49 -27.18
CA SER A 290 -40.70 -15.02 -27.97
C SER A 290 -39.41 -14.35 -27.54
N TYR A 291 -38.31 -15.11 -27.45
CA TYR A 291 -36.97 -14.60 -27.15
C TYR A 291 -36.64 -13.27 -27.86
N THR A 292 -36.77 -13.23 -29.19
CA THR A 292 -36.44 -12.05 -29.99
C THR A 292 -37.27 -10.82 -29.61
N TRP A 293 -38.53 -11.01 -29.22
CA TRP A 293 -39.40 -9.91 -28.81
C TRP A 293 -39.02 -9.39 -27.43
N VAL A 294 -38.77 -10.29 -26.46
CA VAL A 294 -38.37 -9.88 -25.10
C VAL A 294 -37.03 -9.13 -25.14
N GLN A 295 -36.09 -9.59 -25.96
CA GLN A 295 -34.80 -8.92 -26.16
C GLN A 295 -34.97 -7.51 -26.73
N GLU A 296 -35.82 -7.34 -27.75
CA GLU A 296 -36.11 -6.02 -28.34
C GLU A 296 -36.72 -5.08 -27.30
N GLN A 297 -37.70 -5.55 -26.52
CA GLN A 297 -38.34 -4.73 -25.48
C GLN A 297 -37.38 -4.40 -24.33
N PHE A 298 -36.55 -5.36 -23.90
CA PHE A 298 -35.53 -5.12 -22.89
C PHE A 298 -34.54 -4.04 -23.32
N ALA A 299 -34.06 -4.10 -24.57
CA ALA A 299 -33.18 -3.08 -25.11
C ALA A 299 -33.86 -1.70 -25.17
N GLU A 300 -35.13 -1.62 -25.56
CA GLU A 300 -35.89 -0.35 -25.55
C GLU A 300 -36.04 0.21 -24.14
N ILE A 301 -36.33 -0.63 -23.14
CA ILE A 301 -36.42 -0.25 -21.72
C ILE A 301 -35.08 0.29 -21.23
N VAL A 302 -33.99 -0.47 -21.40
CA VAL A 302 -32.66 -0.07 -20.92
C VAL A 302 -32.22 1.25 -21.55
N ASN A 303 -32.46 1.46 -22.85
CA ASN A 303 -32.14 2.72 -23.52
C ASN A 303 -33.00 3.90 -23.02
N ALA A 304 -34.28 3.67 -22.70
CA ALA A 304 -35.14 4.70 -22.14
C ALA A 304 -34.70 5.09 -20.72
N VAL A 305 -34.32 4.11 -19.89
CA VAL A 305 -33.73 4.36 -18.57
C VAL A 305 -32.42 5.14 -18.69
N ALA A 306 -31.55 4.76 -19.63
CA ALA A 306 -30.31 5.49 -19.91
C ALA A 306 -30.56 6.96 -20.30
N ALA A 307 -31.54 7.21 -21.16
CA ALA A 307 -31.93 8.56 -21.56
C ALA A 307 -32.50 9.37 -20.37
N TYR A 308 -33.31 8.74 -19.51
CA TYR A 308 -33.84 9.36 -18.30
C TYR A 308 -32.72 9.75 -17.32
N VAL A 309 -31.83 8.80 -17.02
CA VAL A 309 -30.70 9.00 -16.10
C VAL A 309 -29.73 10.07 -16.61
N LYS A 310 -29.49 10.17 -17.92
CA LYS A 310 -28.71 11.28 -18.53
C LYS A 310 -29.44 12.62 -18.55
N GLY A 311 -30.71 12.68 -18.14
CA GLY A 311 -31.54 13.87 -18.25
C GLY A 311 -31.93 14.25 -19.69
N GLU A 312 -31.72 13.36 -20.66
CA GLU A 312 -32.18 13.54 -22.05
C GLU A 312 -33.71 13.39 -22.17
N ALA A 313 -34.31 12.64 -21.23
CA ALA A 313 -35.74 12.48 -21.07
C ALA A 313 -36.20 12.89 -19.65
N ASP A 314 -37.36 13.54 -19.57
CA ASP A 314 -37.95 13.95 -18.29
C ASP A 314 -38.63 12.79 -17.55
N ASP A 315 -39.13 11.79 -18.31
CA ASP A 315 -39.90 10.64 -17.83
C ASP A 315 -39.50 9.37 -18.60
N ILE A 316 -39.71 8.18 -18.00
CA ILE A 316 -39.57 6.88 -18.67
C ILE A 316 -40.94 6.51 -19.26
N GLU A 317 -41.04 6.45 -20.58
CA GLU A 317 -42.24 6.00 -21.29
C GLU A 317 -41.85 5.07 -22.46
N VAL A 318 -41.97 3.75 -22.28
CA VAL A 318 -41.73 2.78 -23.36
C VAL A 318 -43.02 2.07 -23.74
N PRO A 319 -43.60 2.34 -24.93
CA PRO A 319 -44.82 1.69 -25.37
C PRO A 319 -44.54 0.25 -25.83
N ILE A 320 -45.14 -0.71 -25.15
CA ILE A 320 -45.01 -2.15 -25.39
C ILE A 320 -46.29 -2.64 -26.07
N ASP A 321 -46.16 -3.13 -27.31
CA ASP A 321 -47.27 -3.72 -28.06
C ASP A 321 -47.45 -5.20 -27.69
N LEU A 322 -48.61 -5.50 -27.09
CA LEU A 322 -48.98 -6.83 -26.64
C LEU A 322 -50.01 -7.49 -27.55
N THR A 323 -50.47 -6.85 -28.62
CA THR A 323 -51.58 -7.33 -29.45
C THR A 323 -51.38 -8.78 -29.91
N ASP A 324 -50.24 -9.07 -30.54
CA ASP A 324 -49.91 -10.43 -31.02
C ASP A 324 -49.56 -11.38 -29.86
N LYS A 325 -49.01 -10.85 -28.75
CA LYS A 325 -48.59 -11.64 -27.58
C LYS A 325 -49.78 -12.10 -26.75
N LYS A 326 -50.81 -11.28 -26.68
CA LYS A 326 -52.09 -11.56 -26.08
C LYS A 326 -52.81 -12.71 -26.78
N GLU A 327 -52.86 -12.71 -28.11
CA GLU A 327 -53.43 -13.84 -28.87
C GLU A 327 -52.65 -15.14 -28.59
N ASN A 328 -51.32 -15.09 -28.61
CA ASN A 328 -50.48 -16.24 -28.27
C ASN A 328 -50.70 -16.72 -26.82
N ALA A 329 -50.86 -15.79 -25.87
CA ALA A 329 -51.10 -16.10 -24.46
C ALA A 329 -52.46 -16.76 -24.25
N VAL A 330 -53.51 -16.25 -24.90
CA VAL A 330 -54.85 -16.85 -24.90
C VAL A 330 -54.79 -18.26 -25.46
N ASP A 331 -54.13 -18.46 -26.60
CA ASP A 331 -53.97 -19.78 -27.22
C ASP A 331 -53.18 -20.77 -26.33
N ALA A 332 -52.09 -20.32 -25.70
CA ALA A 332 -51.29 -21.14 -24.78
C ALA A 332 -52.11 -21.55 -23.55
N VAL A 333 -52.85 -20.62 -22.97
CA VAL A 333 -53.70 -20.86 -21.80
C VAL A 333 -54.91 -21.75 -22.16
N ALA A 334 -55.51 -21.55 -23.33
CA ALA A 334 -56.59 -22.40 -23.85
C ALA A 334 -56.11 -23.84 -24.06
N THR A 335 -54.92 -24.01 -24.65
CA THR A 335 -54.29 -25.32 -24.87
C THR A 335 -54.06 -26.04 -23.54
N LEU A 336 -53.46 -25.35 -22.56
CA LEU A 336 -53.23 -25.90 -21.23
C LEU A 336 -54.54 -26.34 -20.53
N ALA A 337 -55.58 -25.52 -20.64
CA ALA A 337 -56.89 -25.82 -20.06
C ALA A 337 -57.58 -27.00 -20.78
N ASP A 338 -57.44 -27.10 -22.10
CA ASP A 338 -57.97 -28.19 -22.91
C ASP A 338 -57.25 -29.52 -22.60
N ASP A 339 -55.93 -29.52 -22.50
CA ASP A 339 -55.12 -30.69 -22.13
C ASP A 339 -55.50 -31.25 -20.76
N ARG A 340 -55.74 -30.36 -19.78
CA ARG A 340 -56.19 -30.76 -18.44
C ARG A 340 -57.61 -31.29 -18.45
N LEU A 341 -58.50 -30.70 -19.26
CA LEU A 341 -59.85 -31.21 -19.44
C LEU A 341 -59.85 -32.58 -20.13
N GLU A 342 -58.97 -32.80 -21.11
CA GLU A 342 -58.78 -34.12 -21.74
C GLU A 342 -58.26 -35.15 -20.73
N ALA A 343 -57.28 -34.80 -19.92
CA ALA A 343 -56.77 -35.67 -18.86
C ALA A 343 -57.87 -36.06 -17.85
N LEU A 344 -58.72 -35.11 -17.47
CA LEU A 344 -59.90 -35.37 -16.64
C LEU A 344 -60.87 -36.33 -17.34
N PHE A 345 -61.18 -36.08 -18.61
CA PHE A 345 -62.04 -36.94 -19.42
C PHE A 345 -61.50 -38.38 -19.51
N LEU A 346 -60.21 -38.56 -19.79
CA LEU A 346 -59.58 -39.87 -19.88
C LEU A 346 -59.62 -40.64 -18.55
N GLY A 347 -59.57 -39.91 -17.43
CA GLY A 347 -59.70 -40.44 -16.07
C GLY A 347 -61.13 -40.85 -15.66
N LEU A 348 -62.17 -40.46 -16.41
CA LEU A 348 -63.56 -40.80 -16.07
C LEU A 348 -63.87 -42.29 -16.31
N PRO A 349 -64.57 -42.97 -15.37
CA PRO A 349 -65.11 -44.30 -15.56
C PRO A 349 -66.06 -44.38 -16.77
N GLN A 350 -66.07 -45.53 -17.46
CA GLN A 350 -66.95 -45.72 -18.63
C GLN A 350 -68.36 -46.20 -18.25
N CYS A 351 -69.40 -45.67 -18.90
CA CYS A 351 -70.80 -46.08 -18.82
C CYS A 351 -71.42 -46.25 -20.22
N SER A 352 -72.67 -46.73 -20.30
CA SER A 352 -73.37 -46.80 -21.60
C SER A 352 -73.83 -45.41 -22.07
N LEU A 353 -73.98 -45.22 -23.38
CA LEU A 353 -74.42 -43.94 -23.96
C LEU A 353 -75.79 -43.47 -23.41
N ALA A 354 -76.69 -44.41 -23.11
CA ALA A 354 -77.99 -44.10 -22.52
C ALA A 354 -77.86 -43.58 -21.07
N GLU A 355 -76.97 -44.17 -20.28
CA GLU A 355 -76.68 -43.71 -18.90
C GLU A 355 -76.00 -42.35 -18.90
N PHE A 356 -75.02 -42.15 -19.80
CA PHE A 356 -74.35 -40.87 -19.99
C PHE A 356 -75.33 -39.75 -20.35
N ASN A 357 -76.24 -39.98 -21.31
CA ASN A 357 -77.22 -38.96 -21.71
C ASN A 357 -78.23 -38.64 -20.61
N ILE A 358 -78.60 -39.61 -19.76
CA ILE A 358 -79.46 -39.39 -18.59
C ILE A 358 -78.72 -38.52 -17.56
N GLU A 359 -77.44 -38.79 -17.35
CA GLU A 359 -76.58 -38.03 -16.44
C GLU A 359 -76.38 -36.60 -16.91
N VAL A 360 -75.95 -36.39 -18.16
CA VAL A 360 -75.76 -35.06 -18.76
C VAL A 360 -77.05 -34.23 -18.75
N ALA A 361 -78.20 -34.83 -19.05
CA ALA A 361 -79.49 -34.14 -19.00
C ALA A 361 -79.92 -33.72 -17.59
N SER A 362 -79.29 -34.26 -16.55
CA SER A 362 -79.52 -33.90 -15.15
C SER A 362 -78.55 -32.84 -14.62
N LEU A 363 -77.51 -32.50 -15.39
CA LEU A 363 -76.55 -31.45 -15.05
C LEU A 363 -77.06 -30.08 -15.51
N PRO A 364 -76.71 -28.99 -14.80
CA PRO A 364 -76.90 -27.64 -15.30
C PRO A 364 -76.15 -27.42 -16.63
N PRO A 365 -76.63 -26.53 -17.50
CA PRO A 365 -75.90 -26.12 -18.71
C PRO A 365 -74.49 -25.64 -18.36
N PHE A 366 -73.49 -25.98 -19.17
CA PHE A 366 -72.10 -25.55 -19.00
C PHE A 366 -71.89 -24.08 -19.41
N THR A 367 -72.81 -23.20 -19.00
CA THR A 367 -72.79 -21.76 -19.29
C THR A 367 -73.01 -20.92 -18.04
N GLN A 368 -73.21 -21.56 -16.87
CA GLN A 368 -73.36 -20.87 -15.58
C GLN A 368 -72.70 -21.68 -14.46
N PRO A 369 -71.99 -21.02 -13.52
CA PRO A 369 -71.37 -21.70 -12.39
C PRO A 369 -72.42 -22.18 -11.36
N PRO A 370 -72.19 -23.31 -10.65
CA PRO A 370 -70.99 -24.15 -10.68
C PRO A 370 -70.97 -25.10 -11.90
N TYR A 371 -69.86 -25.10 -12.62
CA TYR A 371 -69.63 -26.01 -13.75
C TYR A 371 -69.43 -27.43 -13.22
N THR A 372 -70.30 -28.36 -13.64
CA THR A 372 -70.26 -29.76 -13.19
C THR A 372 -69.99 -30.67 -14.37
N LEU A 373 -68.95 -31.50 -14.26
CA LEU A 373 -68.72 -32.58 -15.22
C LEU A 373 -69.51 -33.82 -14.80
N PRO A 374 -69.90 -34.67 -15.76
CA PRO A 374 -70.42 -35.99 -15.45
C PRO A 374 -69.35 -36.85 -14.74
N ASP A 375 -69.79 -37.70 -13.83
CA ASP A 375 -68.97 -38.64 -13.06
C ASP A 375 -68.47 -39.80 -13.94
N ARG A 376 -69.06 -39.99 -15.13
CA ARG A 376 -68.74 -41.06 -16.08
C ARG A 376 -68.75 -40.56 -17.52
N ARG A 377 -68.03 -41.27 -18.39
CA ARG A 377 -68.03 -41.03 -19.84
C ARG A 377 -68.67 -42.19 -20.61
N ALA A 378 -69.34 -41.90 -21.72
CA ALA A 378 -69.88 -42.95 -22.58
C ALA A 378 -68.77 -43.82 -23.19
N SER A 379 -68.96 -45.14 -23.20
CA SER A 379 -68.01 -46.07 -23.81
C SER A 379 -67.91 -45.83 -25.32
N GLY A 380 -66.69 -45.59 -25.81
CA GLY A 380 -66.41 -45.29 -27.22
C GLY A 380 -66.63 -43.84 -27.65
N MET A 381 -67.01 -42.94 -26.73
CA MET A 381 -67.08 -41.50 -26.99
C MET A 381 -65.69 -40.90 -27.09
N SER A 382 -65.49 -40.03 -28.07
CA SER A 382 -64.28 -39.23 -28.22
C SER A 382 -64.31 -37.98 -27.33
N TYR A 383 -63.14 -37.37 -27.11
CA TYR A 383 -63.02 -36.12 -26.36
C TYR A 383 -63.79 -34.97 -27.02
N ASP A 384 -63.71 -34.83 -28.34
CA ASP A 384 -64.44 -33.80 -29.08
C ASP A 384 -65.96 -33.96 -28.99
N GLU A 385 -66.46 -35.20 -29.09
CA GLU A 385 -67.88 -35.49 -28.90
C GLU A 385 -68.35 -35.16 -27.47
N PHE A 386 -67.48 -35.36 -26.47
CA PHE A 386 -67.73 -35.00 -25.09
C PHE A 386 -67.83 -33.47 -24.91
N LYS A 387 -66.89 -32.69 -25.46
CA LYS A 387 -66.91 -31.21 -25.44
C LYS A 387 -68.17 -30.66 -26.10
N GLN A 388 -68.49 -31.14 -27.31
CA GLN A 388 -69.69 -30.69 -28.05
C GLN A 388 -70.99 -31.03 -27.33
N THR A 389 -71.06 -32.18 -26.65
CA THR A 389 -72.27 -32.60 -25.92
C THR A 389 -72.52 -31.74 -24.68
N LEU A 390 -71.45 -31.30 -24.01
CA LEU A 390 -71.53 -30.45 -22.82
C LEU A 390 -71.56 -28.95 -23.15
N GLY A 391 -71.22 -28.55 -24.38
CA GLY A 391 -71.15 -27.15 -24.79
C GLY A 391 -69.93 -26.42 -24.21
N ILE A 392 -68.80 -27.12 -24.10
CA ILE A 392 -67.56 -26.56 -23.54
C ILE A 392 -66.77 -25.87 -24.65
N HIS A 393 -66.52 -24.57 -24.50
CA HIS A 393 -65.71 -23.75 -25.41
C HIS A 393 -64.55 -23.15 -24.61
N ILE A 394 -63.40 -23.85 -24.59
CA ILE A 394 -62.25 -23.42 -23.78
C ILE A 394 -61.64 -22.12 -24.34
N ASP A 395 -61.61 -21.96 -25.66
CA ASP A 395 -61.04 -20.79 -26.33
C ASP A 395 -61.79 -19.49 -25.97
N GLU A 396 -63.12 -19.52 -25.96
CA GLU A 396 -63.96 -18.36 -25.58
C GLU A 396 -63.71 -17.90 -24.13
N VAL A 397 -63.21 -18.79 -23.30
CA VAL A 397 -63.06 -18.58 -21.86
C VAL A 397 -61.66 -18.14 -21.53
N ALA A 398 -60.67 -18.69 -22.22
CA ALA A 398 -59.33 -18.13 -22.22
C ALA A 398 -59.38 -16.66 -22.71
N GLU A 399 -60.20 -16.37 -23.73
CA GLU A 399 -60.43 -14.99 -24.18
C GLU A 399 -61.08 -14.13 -23.09
N GLU A 400 -62.19 -14.56 -22.46
CA GLU A 400 -62.87 -13.77 -21.42
C GLU A 400 -62.02 -13.56 -20.15
N GLU A 401 -61.26 -14.58 -19.74
CA GLU A 401 -60.56 -14.57 -18.46
C GLU A 401 -59.12 -14.05 -18.53
N VAL A 402 -58.48 -14.13 -19.70
CA VAL A 402 -57.10 -13.68 -19.94
C VAL A 402 -57.07 -12.60 -21.02
N GLY A 403 -57.66 -12.85 -22.19
CA GLY A 403 -57.68 -11.88 -23.30
C GLY A 403 -58.32 -10.54 -22.92
N ASP A 404 -59.54 -10.54 -22.39
CA ASP A 404 -60.27 -9.32 -22.03
C ASP A 404 -59.62 -8.54 -20.87
N LYS A 405 -58.78 -9.19 -20.07
CA LYS A 405 -58.07 -8.55 -18.95
C LYS A 405 -56.72 -7.97 -19.34
N LEU A 406 -56.05 -8.56 -20.34
CA LEU A 406 -54.78 -8.05 -20.84
C LEU A 406 -55.00 -6.87 -21.78
N PRO A 407 -54.29 -5.74 -21.57
CA PRO A 407 -54.35 -4.62 -22.50
C PRO A 407 -53.64 -4.95 -23.82
N ASP A 408 -54.07 -4.33 -24.91
CA ASP A 408 -53.41 -4.49 -26.22
C ASP A 408 -52.07 -3.71 -26.27
N HIS A 409 -51.96 -2.66 -25.45
CA HIS A 409 -50.76 -1.85 -25.30
C HIS A 409 -50.52 -1.55 -23.82
N TRP A 410 -49.27 -1.66 -23.41
CA TRP A 410 -48.79 -1.27 -22.09
C TRP A 410 -47.71 -0.20 -22.25
N VAL A 411 -47.52 0.65 -21.26
CA VAL A 411 -46.43 1.64 -21.25
C VAL A 411 -45.60 1.37 -20.02
N TYR A 412 -44.34 1.02 -20.23
CA TYR A 412 -43.37 0.89 -19.14
C TYR A 412 -43.03 2.27 -18.60
N THR A 413 -43.14 2.43 -17.29
CA THR A 413 -42.99 3.69 -16.57
C THR A 413 -41.90 3.63 -15.50
N TYR A 414 -41.65 4.75 -14.84
CA TYR A 414 -40.76 4.81 -13.66
C TYR A 414 -41.22 3.88 -12.54
N ASP A 415 -42.53 3.80 -12.28
CA ASP A 415 -43.08 2.89 -11.25
C ASP A 415 -42.75 1.42 -11.56
N ASP A 416 -42.77 1.04 -12.84
CA ASP A 416 -42.42 -0.30 -13.30
C ASP A 416 -40.91 -0.59 -13.13
N LEU A 417 -40.05 0.42 -13.29
CA LEU A 417 -38.62 0.33 -12.99
C LEU A 417 -38.39 0.09 -11.50
N THR A 418 -39.03 0.87 -10.63
CA THR A 418 -38.90 0.68 -9.17
C THR A 418 -39.37 -0.71 -8.74
N LEU A 419 -40.50 -1.18 -9.29
CA LEU A 419 -40.97 -2.56 -9.07
C LEU A 419 -39.96 -3.61 -9.56
N SER A 420 -39.28 -3.33 -10.67
CA SER A 420 -38.24 -4.21 -11.23
C SER A 420 -36.96 -4.22 -10.40
N LEU A 421 -36.67 -3.20 -9.60
CA LEU A 421 -35.47 -3.12 -8.76
C LEU A 421 -35.68 -3.70 -7.35
N GLY A 422 -36.93 -3.79 -6.88
CA GLY A 422 -37.29 -4.37 -5.58
C GLY A 422 -37.21 -3.39 -4.42
N GLU A 423 -36.75 -3.86 -3.25
CA GLU A 423 -36.51 -3.02 -2.07
C GLU A 423 -35.21 -2.22 -2.23
N VAL A 424 -35.21 -1.24 -3.14
CA VAL A 424 -34.21 -0.17 -3.20
C VAL A 424 -34.73 1.08 -2.49
N ASP A 425 -33.82 1.99 -2.13
CA ASP A 425 -34.21 3.30 -1.60
C ASP A 425 -35.09 4.05 -2.61
N ASP A 426 -36.14 4.73 -2.14
CA ASP A 426 -37.10 5.43 -3.02
C ASP A 426 -36.40 6.53 -3.84
N ASP A 427 -35.31 7.08 -3.30
CA ASP A 427 -34.51 8.15 -3.90
C ASP A 427 -33.33 7.62 -4.75
N PHE A 428 -33.08 6.31 -4.82
CA PHE A 428 -31.87 5.74 -5.45
C PHE A 428 -31.70 6.15 -6.92
N ILE A 429 -32.76 6.11 -7.73
CA ILE A 429 -32.66 6.46 -9.15
C ILE A 429 -32.51 7.97 -9.35
N ASP A 430 -33.08 8.78 -8.47
CA ASP A 430 -32.90 10.23 -8.49
C ASP A 430 -31.46 10.60 -8.09
N ASP A 431 -30.87 9.92 -7.10
CA ASP A 431 -29.46 10.06 -6.73
C ASP A 431 -28.53 9.67 -7.89
N VAL A 432 -28.81 8.55 -8.57
CA VAL A 432 -28.05 8.11 -9.75
C VAL A 432 -28.14 9.15 -10.87
N ARG A 433 -29.33 9.71 -11.10
CA ARG A 433 -29.53 10.77 -12.09
C ARG A 433 -28.76 12.04 -11.73
N GLU A 434 -28.74 12.43 -10.45
CA GLU A 434 -27.94 13.55 -9.96
C GLU A 434 -26.43 13.30 -10.16
N TRP A 435 -25.93 12.10 -9.83
CA TRP A 435 -24.52 11.75 -10.04
C TRP A 435 -24.12 11.71 -11.52
N VAL A 436 -25.05 11.40 -12.41
CA VAL A 436 -24.81 11.42 -13.85
C VAL A 436 -24.78 12.84 -14.39
N ASP A 437 -25.70 13.71 -13.96
CA ASP A 437 -25.80 15.11 -14.43
C ASP A 437 -24.72 16.01 -13.81
N GLU A 438 -24.56 15.97 -12.48
CA GLU A 438 -23.66 16.85 -11.73
C GLU A 438 -22.26 16.24 -11.49
N GLY A 439 -22.16 14.91 -11.60
CA GLY A 439 -20.97 14.16 -11.21
C GLY A 439 -20.97 13.83 -9.72
N TRP A 440 -20.34 12.71 -9.35
CA TRP A 440 -20.07 12.43 -7.94
C TRP A 440 -18.91 13.29 -7.47
N SER A 441 -19.10 14.06 -6.40
CA SER A 441 -18.08 14.94 -5.85
C SER A 441 -17.59 14.50 -4.48
N TYR A 442 -16.28 14.63 -4.24
CA TYR A 442 -15.64 14.45 -2.95
C TYR A 442 -14.71 15.62 -2.66
N SER A 443 -14.96 16.32 -1.56
CA SER A 443 -14.28 17.56 -1.18
C SER A 443 -13.40 17.40 0.05
N ASP A 444 -12.65 18.45 0.39
CA ASP A 444 -11.94 18.52 1.67
C ASP A 444 -12.89 18.43 2.86
N ALA A 445 -14.11 18.96 2.76
CA ALA A 445 -15.09 18.85 3.84
C ALA A 445 -15.52 17.39 4.07
N ASP A 446 -15.70 16.61 2.99
CA ASP A 446 -16.03 15.19 3.08
C ASP A 446 -14.85 14.40 3.67
N LEU A 447 -13.62 14.72 3.25
CA LEU A 447 -12.40 14.15 3.85
C LEU A 447 -12.31 14.44 5.35
N LEU A 448 -12.60 15.67 5.78
CA LEU A 448 -12.58 16.06 7.19
C LEU A 448 -13.68 15.35 8.00
N GLU A 449 -14.85 15.11 7.40
CA GLU A 449 -15.91 14.31 8.00
C GLU A 449 -15.48 12.85 8.18
N ASP A 450 -14.86 12.25 7.16
CA ASP A 450 -14.42 10.85 7.17
C ASP A 450 -13.29 10.58 8.19
N ILE A 451 -12.31 11.48 8.29
CA ILE A 451 -11.18 11.32 9.22
C ILE A 451 -11.51 11.77 10.66
N GLY A 452 -12.58 12.56 10.82
CA GLY A 452 -13.02 13.12 12.10
C GLY A 452 -12.05 14.15 12.71
N SER A 453 -12.37 14.63 13.91
CA SER A 453 -11.63 15.74 14.55
C SER A 453 -10.17 15.45 14.85
N ASP A 454 -9.86 14.21 15.24
CA ASP A 454 -8.48 13.80 15.57
C ASP A 454 -7.63 13.69 14.27
N GLY A 455 -8.28 13.29 13.16
CA GLY A 455 -7.68 13.27 11.85
C GLY A 455 -7.47 14.66 11.25
N GLU A 456 -8.37 15.62 11.51
CA GLU A 456 -8.25 17.02 11.05
C GLU A 456 -6.98 17.69 11.57
N GLU A 457 -6.67 17.57 12.86
CA GLU A 457 -5.44 18.11 13.45
C GLU A 457 -4.19 17.48 12.80
N THR A 458 -4.20 16.16 12.66
CA THR A 458 -3.10 15.40 12.02
C THR A 458 -2.91 15.80 10.56
N LEU A 459 -4.00 16.00 9.81
CA LEU A 459 -3.96 16.42 8.42
C LEU A 459 -3.40 17.84 8.30
N GLU A 460 -3.82 18.75 9.17
CA GLU A 460 -3.32 20.12 9.15
C GLU A 460 -1.84 20.19 9.48
N ASP A 461 -1.37 19.42 10.47
CA ASP A 461 0.06 19.28 10.78
C ASP A 461 0.84 18.69 9.59
N ALA A 462 0.32 17.64 8.96
CA ALA A 462 0.95 17.06 7.78
C ALA A 462 1.05 18.06 6.62
N ARG A 463 -0.03 18.81 6.35
CA ARG A 463 -0.03 19.89 5.34
C ARG A 463 0.97 20.98 5.69
N GLU A 464 1.17 21.29 6.98
CA GLU A 464 2.20 22.20 7.44
C GLU A 464 3.60 21.71 7.11
N TRP A 465 3.90 20.49 7.51
CA TRP A 465 5.21 19.90 7.27
C TRP A 465 5.51 19.79 5.78
N ILE A 466 4.51 19.48 4.96
CA ILE A 466 4.67 19.49 3.50
C ILE A 466 5.01 20.89 3.01
N ALA A 467 4.24 21.91 3.40
CA ALA A 467 4.38 23.26 2.86
C ALA A 467 5.63 24.01 3.36
N THR A 468 5.97 23.90 4.65
CA THR A 468 7.09 24.63 5.27
C THR A 468 8.34 23.78 5.47
N GLY A 469 8.24 22.47 5.22
CA GLY A 469 9.23 21.50 5.65
C GLY A 469 9.04 21.09 7.10
N TYR A 470 9.51 19.88 7.43
CA TYR A 470 9.54 19.38 8.80
C TYR A 470 10.81 19.88 9.49
N THR A 471 10.65 20.72 10.51
CA THR A 471 11.76 21.31 11.26
C THR A 471 11.91 20.62 12.60
N VAL A 472 13.12 20.14 12.88
CA VAL A 472 13.51 19.57 14.17
C VAL A 472 14.54 20.48 14.82
N THR A 473 14.29 20.85 16.07
CA THR A 473 15.12 21.72 16.88
C THR A 473 15.63 21.02 18.14
N GLU A 474 16.52 21.69 18.89
CA GLU A 474 16.91 21.18 20.20
C GLU A 474 15.78 21.17 21.22
N GLU A 475 14.78 22.04 21.08
CA GLU A 475 13.63 22.07 21.98
C GLU A 475 12.79 20.80 21.81
N ASP A 476 12.52 20.40 20.56
CA ASP A 476 11.77 19.17 20.24
C ASP A 476 12.49 17.92 20.76
N LEU A 477 13.81 17.83 20.54
CA LEU A 477 14.61 16.73 21.08
C LEU A 477 14.59 16.70 22.62
N ARG A 478 14.64 17.87 23.26
CA ARG A 478 14.58 17.98 24.73
C ARG A 478 13.20 17.61 25.24
N GLU A 479 12.13 17.96 24.53
CA GLU A 479 10.76 17.59 24.89
C GLU A 479 10.60 16.07 24.93
N VAL A 480 11.04 15.37 23.87
CA VAL A 480 11.02 13.90 23.81
C VAL A 480 11.83 13.27 24.96
N LEU A 481 12.99 13.85 25.30
CA LEU A 481 13.80 13.40 26.43
C LEU A 481 13.22 13.79 27.80
N SER A 482 12.34 14.78 27.86
CA SER A 482 11.77 15.35 29.09
C SER A 482 10.64 14.52 29.69
N GLU A 483 10.12 13.54 28.94
CA GLU A 483 9.12 12.59 29.43
C GLU A 483 9.57 11.92 30.74
N ASN A 484 10.89 11.80 30.95
CA ASN A 484 11.51 11.47 32.23
C ASN A 484 12.54 12.55 32.67
N GLU A 485 12.30 13.24 33.79
CA GLU A 485 13.22 14.27 34.31
C GLU A 485 14.66 13.75 34.60
N GLU A 486 14.81 12.46 34.91
CA GLU A 486 16.12 11.82 35.09
C GLU A 486 16.93 11.76 33.77
N ASP A 487 16.26 11.59 32.62
CA ASP A 487 16.88 11.40 31.33
C ASP A 487 17.46 12.70 30.78
N LEU A 488 16.76 13.83 30.97
CA LEU A 488 17.29 15.17 30.64
C LEU A 488 18.53 15.54 31.46
N GLY A 489 18.49 15.29 32.78
CA GLY A 489 19.62 15.58 33.65
C GLY A 489 20.86 14.75 33.27
N SER A 490 20.64 13.47 32.97
CA SER A 490 21.67 12.56 32.45
C SER A 490 22.23 13.04 31.11
N PHE A 491 21.36 13.45 30.18
CA PHE A 491 21.75 13.97 28.87
C PHE A 491 22.64 15.21 28.97
N ASP A 492 22.24 16.21 29.75
CA ASP A 492 23.03 17.45 29.93
C ASP A 492 24.37 17.16 30.64
N ASP A 493 24.40 16.22 31.58
CA ASP A 493 25.65 15.80 32.23
C ASP A 493 26.60 15.08 31.26
N VAL A 494 26.07 14.20 30.41
CA VAL A 494 26.84 13.53 29.34
C VAL A 494 27.36 14.55 28.36
N ARG A 495 26.51 15.43 27.81
CA ARG A 495 26.86 16.50 26.87
C ARG A 495 27.94 17.43 27.45
N ARG A 496 27.80 17.83 28.71
CA ARG A 496 28.83 18.63 29.40
C ARG A 496 30.15 17.88 29.55
N TRP A 497 30.11 16.59 29.86
CA TRP A 497 31.33 15.79 30.06
C TRP A 497 32.03 15.47 28.74
N THR A 498 31.29 15.23 27.65
CA THR A 498 31.84 15.01 26.31
C THR A 498 32.55 16.27 25.82
N GLY A 499 31.93 17.45 25.90
CA GLY A 499 32.56 18.72 25.48
C GLY A 499 33.84 19.07 26.26
N VAL A 500 33.88 18.79 27.58
CA VAL A 500 35.11 18.95 28.38
C VAL A 500 36.14 17.88 28.00
N GLY A 501 35.71 16.64 27.78
CA GLY A 501 36.58 15.53 27.41
C GLY A 501 37.33 15.78 26.11
N THR A 502 36.60 16.14 25.04
CA THR A 502 37.15 16.40 23.71
C THR A 502 38.10 17.60 23.70
N THR A 503 37.74 18.70 24.36
CA THR A 503 38.57 19.91 24.46
C THR A 503 39.92 19.66 25.14
N TRP A 504 39.99 18.74 26.11
CA TRP A 504 41.21 18.48 26.89
C TRP A 504 41.98 17.23 26.46
N LEU A 505 41.55 16.51 25.42
CA LEU A 505 42.24 15.31 24.89
C LEU A 505 43.71 15.56 24.54
N TRP A 506 44.05 16.74 24.02
CA TRP A 506 45.44 17.09 23.70
C TRP A 506 46.32 17.18 24.95
N VAL A 507 45.76 17.53 26.11
CA VAL A 507 46.49 17.55 27.39
C VAL A 507 46.83 16.14 27.86
N LEU A 508 45.95 15.17 27.60
CA LEU A 508 46.25 13.76 27.89
C LEU A 508 47.44 13.24 27.10
N TRP A 509 47.67 13.73 25.87
CA TRP A 509 48.86 13.44 25.07
C TRP A 509 50.16 14.05 25.62
N LEU A 510 50.09 15.09 26.46
CA LEU A 510 51.30 15.65 27.09
C LEU A 510 51.92 14.69 28.12
N LEU A 511 51.11 13.88 28.79
CA LEU A 511 51.58 12.91 29.80
C LEU A 511 52.51 11.83 29.21
N PRO A 512 52.15 11.10 28.13
CA PRO A 512 53.05 10.15 27.49
C PRO A 512 54.27 10.86 26.87
N VAL A 513 54.14 12.07 26.33
CA VAL A 513 55.27 12.87 25.82
C VAL A 513 56.25 13.21 26.95
N PHE A 514 55.76 13.63 28.11
CA PHE A 514 56.60 13.92 29.29
C PHE A 514 57.33 12.67 29.78
N LEU A 515 56.69 11.50 29.75
CA LEU A 515 57.33 10.22 30.04
C LEU A 515 58.42 9.89 29.02
N LEU A 516 58.17 10.08 27.71
CA LEU A 516 59.19 9.87 26.67
C LEU A 516 60.39 10.80 26.85
N ILE A 517 60.17 12.07 27.19
CA ILE A 517 61.24 13.02 27.52
C ILE A 517 62.03 12.50 28.72
N SER A 518 61.34 12.11 29.80
CA SER A 518 61.97 11.58 31.02
C SER A 518 62.82 10.35 30.72
N ILE A 519 62.28 9.39 29.96
CA ILE A 519 62.98 8.17 29.50
C ILE A 519 64.19 8.55 28.63
N GLY A 520 64.05 9.51 27.72
CA GLY A 520 65.15 10.00 26.88
C GLY A 520 66.29 10.57 27.71
N PHE A 521 66.00 11.41 28.70
CA PHE A 521 66.99 11.99 29.62
C PHE A 521 67.65 10.94 30.53
N LEU A 522 66.88 9.94 30.99
CA LEU A 522 67.38 8.81 31.79
C LEU A 522 68.18 7.81 30.93
N GLY A 523 67.85 7.60 29.66
CA GLY A 523 68.54 6.65 28.78
C GLY A 523 69.79 7.21 28.12
N GLY A 524 69.75 8.46 27.65
CA GLY A 524 70.77 9.06 26.79
C GLY A 524 71.82 9.90 27.52
N ARG A 525 73.06 9.93 26.99
CA ARG A 525 74.14 10.81 27.48
C ARG A 525 74.24 12.13 26.71
N ASN A 526 74.02 12.08 25.40
CA ASN A 526 74.05 13.24 24.48
C ASN A 526 72.67 13.44 23.84
N TRP A 527 72.36 14.64 23.33
CA TRP A 527 71.06 14.96 22.74
C TRP A 527 70.56 13.94 21.70
N GLY A 528 71.40 13.53 20.74
CA GLY A 528 71.02 12.49 19.77
C GLY A 528 70.72 11.12 20.39
N SER A 529 71.40 10.76 21.49
CA SER A 529 71.13 9.52 22.22
C SER A 529 69.87 9.62 23.10
N ARG A 530 69.50 10.81 23.59
CA ARG A 530 68.26 11.03 24.36
C ARG A 530 67.03 10.84 23.47
N ILE A 531 67.06 11.45 22.28
CA ILE A 531 66.00 11.31 21.28
C ILE A 531 65.90 9.86 20.80
N ALA A 532 67.04 9.19 20.56
CA ALA A 532 67.04 7.78 20.16
C ALA A 532 66.41 6.83 21.20
N TRP A 533 66.58 7.08 22.51
CA TRP A 533 65.92 6.28 23.55
C TRP A 533 64.40 6.48 23.58
N ALA A 534 63.94 7.73 23.44
CA ALA A 534 62.52 8.04 23.37
C ALA A 534 61.88 7.39 22.12
N LEU A 535 62.50 7.54 20.94
CA LEU A 535 62.01 6.95 19.69
C LEU A 535 62.04 5.42 19.71
N ALA A 536 63.05 4.80 20.33
CA ALA A 536 63.10 3.35 20.46
C ALA A 536 61.94 2.82 21.31
N VAL A 537 61.63 3.47 22.44
CA VAL A 537 60.47 3.08 23.27
C VAL A 537 59.17 3.29 22.51
N LEU A 538 59.01 4.42 21.82
CA LEU A 538 57.83 4.67 20.99
C LEU A 538 57.66 3.61 19.90
N LEU A 539 58.73 3.25 19.18
CA LEU A 539 58.72 2.23 18.12
C LEU A 539 58.28 0.86 18.65
N PHE A 540 58.85 0.39 19.76
CA PHE A 540 58.48 -0.92 20.30
C PHE A 540 57.08 -0.90 20.92
N ALA A 541 56.69 0.20 21.58
CA ALA A 541 55.35 0.35 22.12
C ALA A 541 54.29 0.38 21.01
N SER A 542 54.51 1.13 19.93
CA SER A 542 53.57 1.22 18.82
C SER A 542 53.42 -0.12 18.07
N LEU A 543 54.52 -0.85 17.85
CA LEU A 543 54.46 -2.19 17.27
C LEU A 543 53.73 -3.18 18.19
N ALA A 544 54.00 -3.13 19.50
CA ALA A 544 53.34 -4.00 20.47
C ALA A 544 51.83 -3.74 20.51
N LEU A 545 51.41 -2.46 20.45
CA LEU A 545 50.00 -2.10 20.44
C LEU A 545 49.31 -2.42 19.12
N TYR A 546 49.99 -2.28 17.98
CA TYR A 546 49.48 -2.72 16.69
C TYR A 546 49.13 -4.23 16.72
N ILE A 547 50.07 -5.06 17.18
CA ILE A 547 49.86 -6.51 17.30
C ILE A 547 48.78 -6.82 18.34
N ALA A 548 48.83 -6.16 19.51
CA ALA A 548 47.86 -6.38 20.57
C ALA A 548 46.44 -6.04 20.12
N ALA A 549 46.22 -4.92 19.42
CA ALA A 549 44.91 -4.52 18.92
C ALA A 549 44.31 -5.58 17.98
N GLY A 550 45.07 -6.06 16.99
CA GLY A 550 44.61 -7.10 16.07
C GLY A 550 44.34 -8.45 16.75
N VAL A 551 45.25 -8.89 17.63
CA VAL A 551 45.12 -10.18 18.34
C VAL A 551 43.97 -10.15 19.36
N THR A 552 43.81 -9.05 20.10
CA THR A 552 42.73 -8.91 21.07
C THR A 552 41.39 -8.82 20.37
N TYR A 553 41.29 -8.13 19.23
CA TYR A 553 40.05 -8.09 18.47
C TYR A 553 39.67 -9.48 17.93
N ALA A 554 40.54 -10.17 17.22
CA ALA A 554 40.25 -11.48 16.60
C ALA A 554 39.98 -12.63 17.60
N HIS A 555 40.39 -12.51 18.87
CA HIS A 555 40.20 -13.57 19.87
C HIS A 555 39.24 -13.22 21.01
N VAL A 556 38.95 -11.93 21.19
CA VAL A 556 38.10 -11.45 22.29
C VAL A 556 37.03 -10.52 21.80
N GLY A 557 37.33 -9.59 20.88
CA GLY A 557 36.38 -8.61 20.36
C GLY A 557 35.33 -9.24 19.46
N GLU A 558 35.77 -9.84 18.34
CA GLU A 558 34.90 -10.46 17.33
C GLU A 558 33.96 -11.53 17.94
N PRO A 559 34.43 -12.50 18.75
CA PRO A 559 33.51 -13.47 19.38
C PRO A 559 32.52 -12.87 20.39
N ARG A 560 32.88 -11.76 21.04
CA ARG A 560 31.99 -11.06 21.99
C ARG A 560 30.92 -10.24 21.30
N ILE A 561 31.24 -9.71 20.12
CA ILE A 561 30.28 -9.01 19.28
C ILE A 561 29.29 -10.04 18.75
N GLU A 562 29.77 -11.11 18.12
CA GLU A 562 28.91 -12.21 17.62
C GLU A 562 27.99 -12.79 18.69
N GLU A 563 28.44 -12.96 19.94
CA GLU A 563 27.61 -13.45 21.05
C GLU A 563 26.54 -12.42 21.51
N ALA A 564 26.77 -11.13 21.28
CA ALA A 564 25.86 -10.06 21.68
C ALA A 564 24.87 -9.65 20.58
N LEU A 565 25.14 -10.03 19.32
CA LEU A 565 24.25 -9.76 18.20
C LEU A 565 23.02 -10.67 18.27
N PRO A 566 21.81 -10.14 18.03
CA PRO A 566 20.61 -10.97 17.90
C PRO A 566 20.78 -11.97 16.75
N ASP A 567 20.33 -13.20 16.96
CA ASP A 567 20.33 -14.25 15.93
C ASP A 567 19.15 -13.98 14.97
N PRO A 568 19.42 -13.72 13.67
CA PRO A 568 18.35 -13.44 12.69
C PRO A 568 17.31 -14.57 12.60
N SER A 569 17.69 -15.81 12.93
CA SER A 569 16.78 -16.96 12.87
C SER A 569 15.68 -16.99 13.94
N GLU A 570 15.72 -16.07 14.91
CA GLU A 570 14.67 -15.91 15.93
C GLU A 570 13.52 -14.99 15.47
N TYR A 571 13.61 -14.42 14.27
CA TYR A 571 12.71 -13.41 13.74
C TYR A 571 12.10 -13.88 12.41
N GLU A 572 11.00 -13.24 12.00
CA GLU A 572 10.28 -13.55 10.76
C GLU A 572 10.00 -12.26 9.96
N GLY A 573 9.82 -12.39 8.65
CA GLY A 573 9.51 -11.26 7.76
C GLY A 573 10.59 -10.18 7.69
N VAL A 574 10.15 -8.93 7.55
CA VAL A 574 10.96 -7.71 7.45
C VAL A 574 11.95 -7.54 8.62
N THR A 575 11.62 -8.09 9.79
CA THR A 575 12.46 -7.96 10.98
C THR A 575 13.78 -8.74 10.87
N VAL A 576 13.82 -9.83 10.09
CA VAL A 576 15.05 -10.59 9.82
C VAL A 576 16.04 -9.73 9.05
N VAL A 577 15.57 -9.09 7.98
CA VAL A 577 16.37 -8.27 7.06
C VAL A 577 16.97 -7.06 7.80
N LEU A 578 16.18 -6.40 8.65
CA LEU A 578 16.68 -5.32 9.52
C LEU A 578 17.76 -5.79 10.49
N ILE A 579 17.60 -6.98 11.08
CA ILE A 579 18.56 -7.53 12.04
C ILE A 579 19.87 -7.93 11.36
N GLU A 580 19.80 -8.60 10.20
CA GLU A 580 20.99 -8.95 9.42
C GLU A 580 21.79 -7.70 9.06
N LYS A 581 21.10 -6.66 8.59
CA LYS A 581 21.75 -5.40 8.22
C LYS A 581 22.30 -4.63 9.42
N GLY A 582 21.55 -4.60 10.52
CA GLY A 582 22.01 -4.02 11.79
C GLY A 582 23.27 -4.73 12.32
N ASN A 583 23.29 -6.06 12.27
CA ASN A 583 24.43 -6.88 12.65
C ASN A 583 25.65 -6.56 11.79
N GLU A 584 25.49 -6.46 10.46
CA GLU A 584 26.55 -6.06 9.53
C GLU A 584 27.11 -4.68 9.88
N ALA A 585 26.24 -3.69 10.12
CA ALA A 585 26.64 -2.34 10.47
C ALA A 585 27.44 -2.27 11.78
N ILE A 586 27.05 -3.05 12.79
CA ILE A 586 27.76 -3.15 14.07
C ILE A 586 29.15 -3.76 13.90
N VAL A 587 29.27 -4.85 13.13
CA VAL A 587 30.57 -5.49 12.85
C VAL A 587 31.48 -4.55 12.06
N ASN A 588 30.95 -3.91 11.01
CA ASN A 588 31.69 -2.93 10.22
C ASN A 588 32.20 -1.76 11.08
N ALA A 589 31.38 -1.27 12.01
CA ALA A 589 31.77 -0.19 12.93
C ALA A 589 32.89 -0.63 13.89
N ALA A 590 32.83 -1.85 14.41
CA ALA A 590 33.86 -2.41 15.28
C ALA A 590 35.20 -2.64 14.54
N ASP A 591 35.15 -3.16 13.31
CA ASP A 591 36.31 -3.33 12.44
C ASP A 591 36.98 -1.98 12.11
N SER A 592 36.17 -0.98 11.78
CA SER A 592 36.63 0.39 11.48
C SER A 592 37.30 1.04 12.71
N PHE A 593 36.71 0.86 13.90
CA PHE A 593 37.28 1.32 15.17
C PHE A 593 38.67 0.71 15.44
N VAL A 594 38.81 -0.62 15.29
CA VAL A 594 40.09 -1.30 15.52
C VAL A 594 41.13 -0.94 14.45
N SER A 595 40.69 -0.81 13.21
CA SER A 595 41.53 -0.37 12.09
C SER A 595 42.09 1.04 12.33
N GLY A 596 41.33 1.95 12.92
CA GLY A 596 41.82 3.29 13.30
C GLY A 596 42.97 3.26 14.32
N ILE A 597 42.89 2.37 15.32
CA ILE A 597 43.98 2.13 16.29
C ILE A 597 45.21 1.58 15.57
N GLN A 598 45.03 0.61 14.68
CA GLN A 598 46.11 0.01 13.92
C GLN A 598 46.79 1.02 12.98
N CYS A 599 46.04 1.82 12.24
CA CYS A 599 46.58 2.88 11.37
C CYS A 599 47.41 3.91 12.16
N THR A 600 46.90 4.36 13.31
CA THR A 600 47.60 5.34 14.16
C THR A 600 48.92 4.76 14.70
N THR A 601 48.87 3.54 15.23
CA THR A 601 50.06 2.86 15.77
C THR A 601 51.07 2.49 14.69
N LEU A 602 50.62 2.10 13.50
CA LEU A 602 51.47 1.85 12.33
C LEU A 602 52.17 3.14 11.86
N GLY A 603 51.46 4.26 11.78
CA GLY A 603 52.02 5.56 11.42
C GLY A 603 53.12 5.99 12.39
N LEU A 604 52.87 5.86 13.70
CA LEU A 604 53.87 6.15 14.74
C LEU A 604 55.05 5.18 14.70
N TRP A 605 54.82 3.91 14.37
CA TRP A 605 55.86 2.91 14.20
C TRP A 605 56.79 3.24 13.01
N ILE A 606 56.22 3.52 11.84
CA ILE A 606 56.98 3.87 10.63
C ILE A 606 57.74 5.19 10.85
N GLY A 607 57.07 6.20 11.40
CA GLY A 607 57.67 7.51 11.67
C GLY A 607 58.85 7.43 12.65
N SER A 608 58.69 6.67 13.74
CA SER A 608 59.77 6.45 14.72
C SER A 608 60.93 5.65 14.14
N ALA A 609 60.67 4.64 13.30
CA ALA A 609 61.70 3.87 12.60
C ALA A 609 62.51 4.74 11.63
N ALA A 610 61.84 5.55 10.81
CA ALA A 610 62.48 6.48 9.89
C ALA A 610 63.36 7.52 10.63
N ALA A 611 62.85 8.09 11.72
CA ALA A 611 63.59 9.05 12.54
C ALA A 611 64.84 8.43 13.19
N LEU A 612 64.76 7.17 13.65
CA LEU A 612 65.91 6.44 14.18
C LEU A 612 66.97 6.17 13.12
N LEU A 613 66.56 5.78 11.91
CA LEU A 613 67.48 5.59 10.78
C LEU A 613 68.18 6.90 10.39
N TYR A 614 67.45 8.02 10.41
CA TYR A 614 68.02 9.35 10.17
C TYR A 614 69.08 9.74 11.22
N ILE A 615 68.78 9.54 12.51
CA ILE A 615 69.73 9.80 13.61
C ILE A 615 70.98 8.91 13.50
N ALA A 616 70.80 7.63 13.17
CA ALA A 616 71.91 6.71 12.95
C ALA A 616 72.76 7.14 11.74
N GLY A 617 72.12 7.54 10.64
CA GLY A 617 72.78 8.07 9.44
C GLY A 617 73.60 9.34 9.73
N CYS A 618 73.02 10.31 10.44
CA CYS A 618 73.73 11.53 10.86
C CYS A 618 74.90 11.22 11.81
N SER A 619 74.73 10.28 12.72
CA SER A 619 75.82 9.86 13.63
C SER A 619 76.98 9.18 12.87
N ILE A 620 76.69 8.44 11.80
CA ILE A 620 77.72 7.80 10.97
C ILE A 620 78.39 8.86 10.08
N TYR A 621 77.63 9.79 9.53
CA TYR A 621 78.14 10.90 8.72
C TYR A 621 79.10 11.80 9.51
N ASN A 622 78.71 12.24 10.71
CA ASN A 622 79.56 13.06 11.59
C ASN A 622 80.82 12.33 12.09
N ARG A 623 80.78 10.99 12.19
CA ARG A 623 81.98 10.20 12.49
C ARG A 623 82.96 10.11 11.31
N ARG A 624 82.47 10.26 10.08
CA ARG A 624 83.28 10.25 8.86
C ARG A 624 83.81 11.64 8.47
N HIS A 625 83.12 12.71 8.89
CA HIS A 625 83.51 14.11 8.63
C HIS A 625 83.46 14.93 9.93
N PRO A 626 84.53 14.94 10.75
CA PRO A 626 84.59 15.79 11.93
C PRO A 626 84.61 17.27 11.52
N PRO A 627 83.90 18.17 12.23
CA PRO A 627 83.91 19.60 11.94
C PRO A 627 85.34 20.15 12.06
N GLN A 628 85.81 20.88 11.04
CA GLN A 628 87.08 21.60 11.10
C GLN A 628 86.99 22.70 12.17
N GLU A 629 88.02 22.80 13.01
CA GLU A 629 88.16 23.82 14.04
C GLU A 629 88.13 25.23 13.40
N ALA A 630 87.13 26.03 13.75
CA ALA A 630 87.15 27.48 13.51
C ALA A 630 87.82 28.17 14.70
N GLU A 631 88.78 29.04 14.40
CA GLU A 631 89.57 29.83 15.36
C GLU A 631 88.70 30.70 16.30
N PRO A 632 89.17 31.00 17.52
CA PRO A 632 88.42 31.75 18.51
C PRO A 632 88.80 33.23 18.48
N GLU A 633 88.08 34.05 17.71
CA GLU A 633 87.94 35.46 18.04
C GLU A 633 86.57 35.98 17.56
N ASP A 634 85.95 36.84 18.38
CA ASP A 634 84.71 37.58 18.09
C ASP A 634 83.34 36.97 18.47
N SER A 635 83.30 36.24 19.58
CA SER A 635 82.10 35.68 20.23
C SER A 635 81.27 36.68 21.07
N ALA A 636 81.17 37.95 20.70
CA ALA A 636 80.36 38.94 21.44
C ALA A 636 79.25 39.65 20.65
N ARG A 637 79.11 39.46 19.33
CA ARG A 637 78.10 40.23 18.54
C ARG A 637 77.04 39.43 17.78
N LEU A 638 77.12 38.10 17.70
CA LEU A 638 76.26 37.34 16.77
C LEU A 638 75.13 36.50 17.40
N VAL A 639 74.98 36.51 18.73
CA VAL A 639 73.93 35.71 19.40
C VAL A 639 72.60 36.48 19.58
N LEU A 640 72.59 37.81 19.45
CA LEU A 640 71.37 38.61 19.65
C LEU A 640 70.56 38.90 18.38
N VAL A 641 71.06 38.59 17.17
CA VAL A 641 70.37 38.92 15.90
C VAL A 641 69.59 37.74 15.30
N ARG A 642 69.80 36.50 15.77
CA ARG A 642 69.09 35.32 15.22
C ARG A 642 67.81 34.91 15.95
N PHE A 643 67.43 35.59 17.03
CA PHE A 643 66.28 35.21 17.86
C PHE A 643 65.10 36.20 17.84
N PHE A 644 65.28 37.43 17.37
CA PHE A 644 64.18 38.38 17.14
C PHE A 644 64.26 38.87 15.69
N GLY A 645 63.40 38.32 14.83
CA GLY A 645 63.15 38.89 13.51
C GLY A 645 62.54 40.27 13.67
N VAL A 646 63.35 41.30 13.42
CA VAL A 646 62.88 42.67 13.21
C VAL A 646 63.53 43.12 11.91
N ASP A 647 62.75 43.05 10.83
CA ASP A 647 63.08 43.78 9.60
C ASP A 647 62.88 45.27 9.90
N GLY A 648 64.01 45.97 10.01
CA GLY A 648 64.06 47.42 9.93
C GLY A 648 64.41 47.81 8.49
N ASP A 649 63.38 48.20 7.76
CA ASP A 649 63.45 48.93 6.50
C ASP A 649 63.96 50.36 6.77
N ASP A 650 64.99 50.78 6.02
CA ASP A 650 65.11 52.13 5.44
C ASP A 650 66.45 52.29 4.71
N SER A 651 66.35 52.48 3.38
CA SER A 651 66.87 53.62 2.60
C SER A 651 67.43 53.23 1.22
N ASP A 652 66.59 53.37 0.19
CA ASP A 652 66.77 54.38 -0.87
C ASP A 652 65.40 54.80 -1.45
#